data_AF-A0A2D9Z3A4-F1
#
_entry.id   AF-A0A2D9Z3A4-F1
#
_cell.length_a   1.000
_cell.length_b   1.000
_cell.length_c   1.000
_cell.angle_alpha   90.00
_cell.angle_beta   90.00
_cell.angle_gamma   90.00
#
_symmetry.space_group_name_H-M   'P 1'
#
loop_
_entity.id
_entity.type
_entity.pdbx_description
1 polymer ?
#
loop_
_entity_poly.entity_id
_entity_poly.type
_entity_poly.pdbx_seq_one_letter_code
_entity_poly.pdbx_strand_id
1 'polypeptide(L)'
;MQLLRNNPPLFILLPLFFTASLTPAAQAQITPPNVIFILVDDQGYYDLGCYGATEVQTPRIDKMASEGILFSDYYAAAPICSASRAGLLTGCYPRRVGNHIWVHRADSDYGIHADELTMAELFKQSGYQTACIGKWHLGFQEPFLPHNQGFDHYYGLLHNLDPVEVVYFEEQGGAPLLRNGKEIKRPADPAELTRLYTDEAIDFIEKNKSKPFFLYLPHTMLHVPLGVSKEFQETSKWGEYGDAIQEMDHHVGRIFDSLKELKLDQNTIVVYASDNGRRPGRNPQQPIRGNKLTTWEGGIRVPAIAWAPGLKLQSGVRLSTPIRAMDWYPTLATLAGIKIPDGPVIDGRDITPVLLGDSKVVPVPGSKLSLNASVPLRRRWDPAGEWASLITRQEYNDAFFYHGSEGTLSAVRWENWKLFINPNLTLYNLEEDPGETTPIRNGAIIRKLRGMAVLFQEEMRLDARQAGLQTTVPEADAWTTIAPEIEKALMEHKDVTYASYGDRTLEMDIYRPRGQWGTLPAVVCIHGGGWAKGDRTNHAKLAKAIAANGFVTATISYRLSGEAAFPAQINDCKAAVRYLRANAKQYGLDPDNIGAIGLSAGGHLTALLATSAGSDELEGDGGNPKVSSAIQAAVPMGAQTDFLSARVRGVAEMEERGAIWRQFLGGTQQEARETYRLASPIEHLSKSSPPVWFISGEKDDPSTHAERFRNKLTSIDTKTGLTIIKGAPHGFLNRQGWFTEAVETATEFFKKELSNPTR
;
A
#
# COMPACT_ATOMS: atom_id res chain seq x y z
N MET A 1 100.88 3.64 10.55
CA MET A 1 101.06 5.10 10.50
C MET A 1 99.80 5.71 9.90
N GLN A 2 99.16 6.60 10.65
CA GLN A 2 98.06 7.46 10.22
C GLN A 2 98.44 8.28 8.97
N LEU A 3 97.48 8.58 8.09
CA LEU A 3 97.04 9.96 7.86
C LEU A 3 95.82 10.02 6.91
N LEU A 4 94.88 10.85 7.35
CA LEU A 4 93.59 11.29 6.81
C LEU A 4 93.62 11.74 5.34
N ARG A 5 92.46 11.60 4.64
CA ARG A 5 91.74 12.71 3.99
C ARG A 5 90.32 12.31 3.57
N ASN A 6 89.35 12.99 4.17
CA ASN A 6 87.91 12.89 3.95
C ASN A 6 87.48 13.67 2.71
N ASN A 7 86.59 13.10 1.90
CA ASN A 7 85.83 13.81 0.86
C ASN A 7 84.51 14.37 1.45
N PRO A 8 84.01 15.53 0.99
CA PRO A 8 82.79 16.16 1.52
C PRO A 8 81.49 15.49 1.02
N PRO A 9 80.37 15.65 1.75
CA PRO A 9 79.12 14.94 1.48
C PRO A 9 78.26 15.58 0.39
N LEU A 10 77.59 14.71 -0.37
CA LEU A 10 76.61 15.00 -1.42
C LEU A 10 75.27 15.43 -0.77
N PHE A 11 74.82 16.65 -1.03
CA PHE A 11 73.48 17.12 -0.62
C PHE A 11 72.41 16.47 -1.49
N ILE A 12 71.56 15.63 -0.90
CA ILE A 12 70.35 15.08 -1.51
C ILE A 12 69.19 16.05 -1.25
N LEU A 13 68.67 16.67 -2.31
CA LEU A 13 67.43 17.43 -2.31
C LEU A 13 66.24 16.46 -2.16
N LEU A 14 65.59 16.46 -0.99
CA LEU A 14 64.29 15.81 -0.78
C LEU A 14 63.17 16.69 -1.38
N PRO A 15 62.28 16.17 -2.23
CA PRO A 15 61.10 16.90 -2.66
C PRO A 15 60.06 16.92 -1.53
N LEU A 16 59.66 18.13 -1.11
CA LEU A 16 58.49 18.32 -0.25
C LEU A 16 57.23 17.93 -1.04
N PHE A 17 56.65 16.76 -0.74
CA PHE A 17 55.30 16.43 -1.15
C PHE A 17 54.32 17.23 -0.29
N PHE A 18 53.76 18.29 -0.87
CA PHE A 18 52.58 18.96 -0.33
C PHE A 18 51.38 18.03 -0.53
N THR A 19 51.02 17.26 0.49
CA THR A 19 49.75 16.51 0.51
C THR A 19 48.62 17.50 0.72
N ALA A 20 48.04 17.98 -0.38
CA ALA A 20 46.75 18.67 -0.34
C ALA A 20 45.69 17.66 0.10
N SER A 21 45.25 17.78 1.35
CA SER A 21 44.10 17.05 1.87
C SER A 21 42.86 17.47 1.07
N LEU A 22 42.54 16.71 0.02
CA LEU A 22 41.25 16.75 -0.65
C LEU A 22 40.22 16.23 0.33
N THR A 23 39.60 17.13 1.10
CA THR A 23 38.31 16.86 1.72
C THR A 23 37.36 16.46 0.58
N PRO A 24 36.72 15.27 0.65
CA PRO A 24 35.67 14.96 -0.30
C PRO A 24 34.63 16.07 -0.15
N ALA A 25 34.34 16.79 -1.24
CA ALA A 25 33.15 17.62 -1.29
C ALA A 25 32.00 16.70 -0.92
N ALA A 26 31.33 16.97 0.21
CA ALA A 26 30.14 16.24 0.59
C ALA A 26 29.21 16.30 -0.62
N GLN A 27 28.98 15.15 -1.26
CA GLN A 27 27.94 15.01 -2.26
C GLN A 27 26.69 15.51 -1.56
N ALA A 28 26.15 16.68 -1.97
CA ALA A 28 24.94 17.21 -1.37
C ALA A 28 23.90 16.10 -1.47
N GLN A 29 23.56 15.51 -0.33
CA GLN A 29 22.59 14.43 -0.26
C GLN A 29 21.33 15.00 -0.88
N ILE A 30 20.89 14.44 -2.01
CA ILE A 30 19.66 14.88 -2.68
C ILE A 30 18.55 14.56 -1.69
N THR A 31 18.14 15.57 -0.92
CA THR A 31 17.02 15.43 -0.01
C THR A 31 15.78 15.27 -0.87
N PRO A 32 15.05 14.16 -0.76
CA PRO A 32 13.81 14.01 -1.51
C PRO A 32 12.84 15.17 -1.17
N PRO A 33 12.09 15.69 -2.15
CA PRO A 33 11.18 16.81 -1.92
C PRO A 33 10.00 16.40 -1.06
N ASN A 34 9.48 17.35 -0.28
CA ASN A 34 8.16 17.22 0.32
C ASN A 34 7.08 17.34 -0.77
N VAL A 35 5.95 16.67 -0.55
CA VAL A 35 4.83 16.66 -1.50
C VAL A 35 3.56 17.06 -0.76
N ILE A 36 2.89 18.10 -1.26
CA ILE A 36 1.57 18.53 -0.79
C ILE A 36 0.60 18.46 -1.97
N PHE A 37 -0.47 17.70 -1.82
CA PHE A 37 -1.56 17.63 -2.79
C PHE A 37 -2.83 18.19 -2.15
N ILE A 38 -3.17 19.42 -2.51
CA ILE A 38 -4.40 20.10 -2.12
C ILE A 38 -5.49 19.71 -3.12
N LEU A 39 -6.51 19.00 -2.65
CA LEU A 39 -7.64 18.57 -3.47
C LEU A 39 -8.92 19.23 -2.97
N VAL A 40 -9.53 20.06 -3.80
CA VAL A 40 -10.79 20.76 -3.48
C VAL A 40 -11.98 19.92 -3.96
N ASP A 41 -13.06 19.94 -3.19
CA ASP A 41 -14.31 19.25 -3.55
C ASP A 41 -15.23 20.17 -4.35
N ASP A 42 -15.81 19.67 -5.44
CA ASP A 42 -16.83 20.39 -6.20
C ASP A 42 -16.42 21.78 -6.69
N GLN A 43 -15.16 21.99 -7.09
CA GLN A 43 -14.74 23.26 -7.70
C GLN A 43 -14.77 23.21 -9.23
N GLY A 44 -15.44 24.19 -9.85
CA GLY A 44 -15.54 24.34 -11.30
C GLY A 44 -14.30 24.98 -11.93
N TYR A 45 -14.13 24.77 -13.24
CA TYR A 45 -12.99 25.27 -14.01
C TYR A 45 -12.81 26.79 -13.94
N TYR A 46 -13.89 27.57 -13.89
CA TYR A 46 -13.88 29.04 -13.93
C TYR A 46 -14.09 29.70 -12.57
N ASP A 47 -13.69 29.02 -11.50
CA ASP A 47 -13.99 29.45 -10.13
C ASP A 47 -12.86 30.26 -9.47
N LEU A 48 -11.68 30.31 -10.11
CA LEU A 48 -10.51 31.07 -9.63
C LEU A 48 -10.22 32.27 -10.53
N GLY A 49 -9.61 33.32 -9.98
CA GLY A 49 -9.20 34.53 -10.71
C GLY A 49 -8.26 34.22 -11.87
N CYS A 50 -7.25 33.38 -11.65
CA CYS A 50 -6.34 32.88 -12.69
C CYS A 50 -7.01 32.01 -13.77
N TYR A 51 -8.25 31.57 -13.54
CA TYR A 51 -9.09 30.90 -14.54
C TYR A 51 -10.21 31.81 -15.08
N GLY A 52 -10.26 33.09 -14.70
CA GLY A 52 -11.18 34.09 -15.24
C GLY A 52 -12.42 34.35 -14.40
N ALA A 53 -12.44 33.96 -13.12
CA ALA A 53 -13.46 34.42 -12.18
C ALA A 53 -13.28 35.92 -11.88
N THR A 54 -14.38 36.67 -11.78
CA THR A 54 -14.37 38.11 -11.46
C THR A 54 -15.19 38.45 -10.22
N GLU A 55 -15.92 37.47 -9.71
CA GLU A 55 -16.87 37.56 -8.60
C GLU A 55 -16.23 37.19 -7.26
N VAL A 56 -15.04 36.60 -7.29
CA VAL A 56 -14.23 36.22 -6.12
C VAL A 56 -12.81 36.77 -6.29
N GLN A 57 -12.11 36.96 -5.18
CA GLN A 57 -10.69 37.31 -5.15
C GLN A 57 -9.89 36.12 -4.63
N THR A 58 -8.99 35.59 -5.46
CA THR A 58 -8.12 34.45 -5.10
C THR A 58 -6.64 34.81 -5.22
N PRO A 59 -6.16 35.89 -4.56
CA PRO A 59 -4.81 36.41 -4.78
C PRO A 59 -3.69 35.43 -4.39
N ARG A 60 -3.92 34.51 -3.44
CA ARG A 60 -2.90 33.55 -3.00
C ARG A 60 -2.72 32.42 -4.02
N ILE A 61 -3.82 31.88 -4.52
CA ILE A 61 -3.84 30.84 -5.56
C ILE A 61 -3.44 31.43 -6.92
N ASP A 62 -3.86 32.65 -7.23
CA ASP A 62 -3.45 33.34 -8.46
C ASP A 62 -1.93 33.60 -8.47
N LYS A 63 -1.34 33.88 -7.30
CA LYS A 63 0.11 33.97 -7.14
C LYS A 63 0.79 32.60 -7.29
N MET A 64 0.21 31.52 -6.78
CA MET A 64 0.70 30.16 -7.03
C MET A 64 0.75 29.86 -8.54
N ALA A 65 -0.28 30.28 -9.30
CA ALA A 65 -0.32 30.12 -10.75
C ALA A 65 0.75 30.96 -11.47
N SER A 66 0.95 32.22 -11.06
CA SER A 66 1.94 33.10 -11.71
C SER A 66 3.39 32.72 -11.39
N GLU A 67 3.64 32.05 -10.27
CA GLU A 67 4.95 31.52 -9.89
C GLU A 67 5.14 30.04 -10.31
N GLY A 68 4.11 29.39 -10.84
CA GLY A 68 4.08 27.96 -11.13
C GLY A 68 3.59 27.64 -12.54
N ILE A 69 2.91 26.50 -12.66
CA ILE A 69 2.32 25.98 -13.90
C ILE A 69 0.81 25.97 -13.75
N LEU A 70 0.10 26.71 -14.59
CA LEU A 70 -1.36 26.65 -14.71
C LEU A 70 -1.76 25.70 -15.86
N PHE A 71 -2.59 24.70 -15.59
CA PHE A 71 -3.01 23.72 -16.61
C PHE A 71 -4.38 24.09 -17.21
N SER A 72 -4.43 24.45 -18.49
CA SER A 72 -5.72 24.72 -19.16
C SER A 72 -6.50 23.45 -19.51
N ASP A 73 -5.81 22.32 -19.59
CA ASP A 73 -6.33 21.03 -20.06
C ASP A 73 -6.08 19.94 -19.02
N TYR A 74 -6.46 20.19 -17.77
CA TYR A 74 -6.40 19.21 -16.68
C TYR A 74 -7.75 18.53 -16.44
N TYR A 75 -7.72 17.21 -16.29
CA TYR A 75 -8.90 16.36 -16.12
C TYR A 75 -8.85 15.58 -14.82
N ALA A 76 -9.92 15.66 -14.04
CA ALA A 76 -10.20 14.74 -12.94
C ALA A 76 -10.29 13.28 -13.45
N ALA A 77 -10.11 12.31 -12.55
CA ALA A 77 -10.19 10.90 -12.93
C ALA A 77 -11.63 10.42 -13.15
N ALA A 78 -12.62 11.11 -12.57
CA ALA A 78 -14.04 10.92 -12.81
C ALA A 78 -14.83 12.21 -12.54
N PRO A 79 -16.06 12.36 -13.04
CA PRO A 79 -16.93 13.50 -12.74
C PRO A 79 -17.65 13.35 -11.38
N ILE A 80 -17.08 12.60 -10.43
CA ILE A 80 -17.66 12.34 -9.11
C ILE A 80 -16.57 11.99 -8.08
N CYS A 81 -16.78 12.38 -6.82
CA CYS A 81 -15.77 12.39 -5.76
C CYS A 81 -15.02 11.08 -5.53
N SER A 82 -15.70 10.00 -5.06
CA SER A 82 -15.03 8.75 -4.66
C SER A 82 -14.21 8.14 -5.79
N ALA A 83 -14.81 8.02 -6.98
CA ALA A 83 -14.14 7.51 -8.16
C ALA A 83 -12.91 8.37 -8.51
N SER A 84 -13.04 9.71 -8.49
CA SER A 84 -11.93 10.59 -8.85
C SER A 84 -10.76 10.49 -7.86
N ARG A 85 -11.08 10.42 -6.55
CA ARG A 85 -10.10 10.25 -5.47
C ARG A 85 -9.38 8.91 -5.57
N ALA A 86 -10.10 7.84 -5.91
CA ALA A 86 -9.50 6.52 -6.15
C ALA A 86 -8.52 6.59 -7.32
N GLY A 87 -8.90 7.24 -8.43
CA GLY A 87 -8.04 7.34 -9.60
C GLY A 87 -6.80 8.20 -9.38
N LEU A 88 -6.92 9.29 -8.60
CA LEU A 88 -5.77 10.09 -8.18
C LEU A 88 -4.78 9.27 -7.34
N LEU A 89 -5.27 8.61 -6.29
CA LEU A 89 -4.41 7.92 -5.31
C LEU A 89 -3.80 6.62 -5.84
N THR A 90 -4.40 5.98 -6.84
CA THR A 90 -3.90 4.71 -7.42
C THR A 90 -3.24 4.89 -8.79
N GLY A 91 -3.36 6.07 -9.41
CA GLY A 91 -2.92 6.27 -10.79
C GLY A 91 -3.69 5.43 -11.81
N CYS A 92 -4.86 4.90 -11.46
CA CYS A 92 -5.63 4.00 -12.31
C CYS A 92 -7.00 4.59 -12.66
N TYR A 93 -7.60 4.16 -13.77
CA TYR A 93 -9.00 4.47 -14.00
C TYR A 93 -9.83 3.90 -12.84
N PRO A 94 -10.87 4.61 -12.37
CA PRO A 94 -11.66 4.13 -11.24
C PRO A 94 -12.31 2.76 -11.54
N ARG A 95 -12.65 2.53 -12.82
CA ARG A 95 -13.16 1.24 -13.33
C ARG A 95 -12.16 0.09 -13.15
N ARG A 96 -10.86 0.38 -13.22
CA ARG A 96 -9.80 -0.62 -13.06
C ARG A 96 -9.64 -1.08 -11.61
N VAL A 97 -9.97 -0.23 -10.64
CA VAL A 97 -9.80 -0.51 -9.20
C VAL A 97 -11.12 -0.79 -8.48
N GLY A 98 -12.16 -1.16 -9.25
CA GLY A 98 -13.49 -1.45 -8.72
C GLY A 98 -14.25 -0.25 -8.17
N ASN A 99 -13.65 0.94 -8.11
CA ASN A 99 -14.14 2.11 -7.39
C ASN A 99 -14.80 3.13 -8.34
N HIS A 100 -15.79 2.69 -9.11
CA HIS A 100 -16.27 3.43 -10.30
C HIS A 100 -17.75 3.80 -10.28
N ILE A 101 -18.51 3.25 -9.35
CA ILE A 101 -19.96 3.42 -9.28
C ILE A 101 -20.27 4.28 -8.08
N TRP A 102 -20.84 5.46 -8.34
CA TRP A 102 -21.31 6.39 -7.31
C TRP A 102 -20.26 6.74 -6.24
N VAL A 103 -20.71 7.34 -5.14
CA VAL A 103 -19.86 7.67 -3.99
C VAL A 103 -19.99 6.62 -2.91
N HIS A 104 -18.92 6.41 -2.15
CA HIS A 104 -18.98 5.64 -0.91
C HIS A 104 -19.69 6.45 0.17
N ARG A 105 -20.57 5.77 0.90
CA ARG A 105 -21.38 6.32 1.97
C ARG A 105 -21.11 5.61 3.28
N ALA A 106 -21.61 6.14 4.40
CA ALA A 106 -21.44 5.50 5.71
C ALA A 106 -22.04 4.08 5.79
N ASP A 107 -23.07 3.80 4.99
CA ASP A 107 -23.74 2.50 4.86
C ASP A 107 -23.13 1.60 3.77
N SER A 108 -22.06 2.03 3.10
CA SER A 108 -21.40 1.21 2.07
C SER A 108 -20.62 0.05 2.70
N ASP A 109 -20.91 -1.16 2.23
CA ASP A 109 -20.21 -2.41 2.58
C ASP A 109 -19.00 -2.69 1.67
N TYR A 110 -18.55 -1.69 0.91
CA TYR A 110 -17.43 -1.78 -0.02
C TYR A 110 -16.60 -0.49 -0.03
N GLY A 111 -15.39 -0.58 -0.57
CA GLY A 111 -14.43 0.54 -0.59
C GLY A 111 -13.23 0.28 -1.50
N ILE A 112 -12.15 1.02 -1.27
CA ILE A 112 -10.86 0.74 -1.90
C ILE A 112 -10.33 -0.62 -1.42
N HIS A 113 -9.88 -1.46 -2.36
CA HIS A 113 -9.34 -2.76 -2.00
C HIS A 113 -7.98 -2.60 -1.28
N ALA A 114 -7.73 -3.39 -0.24
CA ALA A 114 -6.49 -3.35 0.54
C ALA A 114 -5.23 -3.79 -0.25
N ASP A 115 -5.39 -4.26 -1.49
CA ASP A 115 -4.29 -4.68 -2.37
C ASP A 115 -3.96 -3.59 -3.43
N GLU A 116 -4.71 -2.50 -3.48
CA GLU A 116 -4.38 -1.38 -4.34
C GLU A 116 -3.23 -0.59 -3.72
N LEU A 117 -2.12 -0.46 -4.47
CA LEU A 117 -0.99 0.33 -4.01
C LEU A 117 -1.25 1.83 -4.19
N THR A 118 -1.61 2.51 -3.11
CA THR A 118 -1.84 3.95 -3.12
C THR A 118 -0.55 4.77 -3.14
N MET A 119 -0.67 6.04 -3.52
CA MET A 119 0.44 7.00 -3.49
C MET A 119 1.01 7.14 -2.07
N ALA A 120 0.16 7.11 -1.04
CA ALA A 120 0.62 7.18 0.34
C ALA A 120 1.48 5.97 0.73
N GLU A 121 1.06 4.75 0.40
CA GLU A 121 1.87 3.55 0.66
C GLU A 121 3.20 3.59 -0.08
N LEU A 122 3.20 4.00 -1.35
CA LEU A 122 4.41 4.13 -2.15
C LEU A 122 5.42 5.11 -1.51
N PHE A 123 4.94 6.26 -1.03
CA PHE A 123 5.75 7.25 -0.36
C PHE A 123 6.24 6.76 1.02
N LYS A 124 5.34 6.15 1.82
CA LYS A 124 5.66 5.60 3.14
C LYS A 124 6.74 4.51 3.07
N GLN A 125 6.63 3.60 2.10
CA GLN A 125 7.65 2.56 1.86
C GLN A 125 9.02 3.16 1.51
N SER A 126 9.05 4.39 1.00
CA SER A 126 10.26 5.14 0.67
C SER A 126 10.74 6.09 1.78
N GLY A 127 10.19 5.95 3.00
CA GLY A 127 10.63 6.69 4.19
C GLY A 127 9.94 8.03 4.44
N TYR A 128 8.89 8.36 3.69
CA TYR A 128 8.11 9.57 3.92
C TYR A 128 7.20 9.44 5.15
N GLN A 129 6.96 10.57 5.81
CA GLN A 129 5.83 10.72 6.74
C GLN A 129 4.58 11.06 5.95
N THR A 130 3.47 10.38 6.20
CA THR A 130 2.28 10.50 5.36
C THR A 130 1.06 10.98 6.15
N ALA A 131 0.30 11.91 5.59
CA ALA A 131 -0.93 12.42 6.20
C ALA A 131 -2.06 12.58 5.18
N CYS A 132 -3.26 12.19 5.59
CA CYS A 132 -4.52 12.52 4.93
C CYS A 132 -5.31 13.47 5.84
N ILE A 133 -5.46 14.74 5.43
CA ILE A 133 -6.15 15.75 6.23
C ILE A 133 -7.35 16.26 5.45
N GLY A 134 -8.54 15.88 5.88
CA GLY A 134 -9.82 16.23 5.27
C GLY A 134 -10.63 15.01 4.85
N LYS A 135 -11.35 15.11 3.74
CA LYS A 135 -12.31 14.11 3.27
C LYS A 135 -11.62 12.88 2.66
N TRP A 136 -11.89 11.68 3.18
CA TRP A 136 -11.36 10.42 2.64
C TRP A 136 -12.18 9.88 1.45
N HIS A 137 -13.41 9.42 1.71
CA HIS A 137 -14.40 9.02 0.71
C HIS A 137 -14.05 7.80 -0.17
N LEU A 138 -13.21 6.88 0.35
CA LEU A 138 -12.84 5.61 -0.30
C LEU A 138 -13.27 4.38 0.52
N GLY A 139 -14.22 4.55 1.41
CA GLY A 139 -14.77 3.51 2.28
C GLY A 139 -14.86 4.02 3.72
N PHE A 140 -15.84 3.52 4.46
CA PHE A 140 -16.23 4.08 5.76
C PHE A 140 -15.81 3.22 6.95
N GLN A 141 -15.59 1.93 6.73
CA GLN A 141 -15.30 0.94 7.77
C GLN A 141 -14.04 0.17 7.43
N GLU A 142 -13.54 -0.61 8.38
CA GLU A 142 -12.48 -1.57 8.10
C GLU A 142 -12.88 -2.53 6.97
N PRO A 143 -11.97 -2.88 6.04
CA PRO A 143 -10.55 -2.53 6.00
C PRO A 143 -10.22 -1.25 5.20
N PHE A 144 -11.18 -0.36 4.93
CA PHE A 144 -11.03 0.72 3.93
C PHE A 144 -10.54 2.06 4.48
N LEU A 145 -10.14 2.11 5.76
CA LEU A 145 -9.77 3.36 6.43
C LEU A 145 -8.41 3.89 5.93
N PRO A 146 -8.14 5.22 6.03
CA PRO A 146 -6.90 5.83 5.53
C PRO A 146 -5.61 5.17 6.04
N HIS A 147 -5.61 4.70 7.29
CA HIS A 147 -4.42 4.09 7.89
C HIS A 147 -4.07 2.72 7.27
N ASN A 148 -5.04 2.04 6.67
CA ASN A 148 -4.79 0.82 5.89
C ASN A 148 -4.25 1.11 4.49
N GLN A 149 -4.33 2.36 4.05
CA GLN A 149 -3.93 2.83 2.73
C GLN A 149 -2.74 3.78 2.86
N GLY A 150 -1.80 3.41 3.73
CA GLY A 150 -0.48 4.03 3.81
C GLY A 150 -0.38 5.33 4.59
N PHE A 151 -1.47 5.91 5.12
CA PHE A 151 -1.39 7.15 5.88
C PHE A 151 -1.03 6.93 7.35
N ASP A 152 0.07 7.54 7.82
CA ASP A 152 0.49 7.52 9.24
C ASP A 152 -0.39 8.40 10.13
N HIS A 153 -0.95 9.47 9.54
CA HIS A 153 -1.81 10.42 10.22
C HIS A 153 -3.08 10.70 9.42
N TYR A 154 -4.20 10.75 10.12
CA TYR A 154 -5.49 11.12 9.56
C TYR A 154 -6.21 12.13 10.46
N TYR A 155 -6.76 13.17 9.84
CA TYR A 155 -7.64 14.13 10.49
C TYR A 155 -8.72 14.57 9.51
N GLY A 156 -10.00 14.29 9.78
CA GLY A 156 -11.07 14.71 8.86
C GLY A 156 -12.32 13.85 8.90
N LEU A 157 -13.07 13.92 7.80
CA LEU A 157 -14.34 13.20 7.60
C LEU A 157 -14.15 12.04 6.63
N LEU A 158 -14.69 10.87 6.97
CA LEU A 158 -14.57 9.71 6.06
C LEU A 158 -15.47 9.83 4.82
N HIS A 159 -16.39 10.79 4.83
CA HIS A 159 -17.50 10.93 3.91
C HIS A 159 -17.82 12.42 3.66
N ASN A 160 -18.87 12.66 2.86
CA ASN A 160 -19.45 13.98 2.64
C ASN A 160 -20.38 14.42 3.77
N LEU A 161 -20.68 15.71 3.87
CA LEU A 161 -21.75 16.21 4.74
C LEU A 161 -23.12 16.26 4.04
N ASP A 162 -23.33 15.41 3.03
CA ASP A 162 -24.57 15.44 2.25
C ASP A 162 -25.79 15.02 3.10
N PRO A 163 -27.03 15.30 2.65
CA PRO A 163 -28.22 14.99 3.44
C PRO A 163 -28.37 13.52 3.84
N VAL A 164 -27.85 12.58 3.06
CA VAL A 164 -27.93 11.14 3.38
C VAL A 164 -27.06 10.84 4.60
N GLU A 165 -25.85 11.40 4.63
CA GLU A 165 -24.94 11.26 5.77
C GLU A 165 -25.48 11.96 7.02
N VAL A 166 -26.08 13.15 6.85
CA VAL A 166 -26.71 13.87 7.98
C VAL A 166 -27.82 13.03 8.61
N VAL A 167 -28.67 12.39 7.80
CA VAL A 167 -29.72 11.47 8.27
C VAL A 167 -29.11 10.23 8.92
N TYR A 168 -28.09 9.63 8.30
CA TYR A 168 -27.42 8.45 8.85
C TYR A 168 -26.86 8.69 10.26
N PHE A 169 -26.31 9.89 10.51
CA PHE A 169 -25.74 10.26 11.80
C PHE A 169 -26.68 10.99 12.75
N GLU A 170 -27.96 11.19 12.39
CA GLU A 170 -28.89 12.05 13.14
C GLU A 170 -29.07 11.54 14.58
N GLU A 171 -29.31 10.24 14.74
CA GLU A 171 -29.51 9.61 16.05
C GLU A 171 -28.24 9.63 16.93
N GLN A 172 -27.06 9.75 16.33
CA GLN A 172 -25.78 9.83 17.03
C GLN A 172 -25.34 11.28 17.31
N GLY A 173 -26.12 12.29 16.89
CA GLY A 173 -25.81 13.72 17.11
C GLY A 173 -25.06 14.41 15.96
N GLY A 174 -25.13 13.86 14.74
CA GLY A 174 -24.52 14.39 13.52
C GLY A 174 -23.14 13.82 13.20
N ALA A 175 -22.57 14.15 12.03
CA ALA A 175 -21.34 13.53 11.54
C ALA A 175 -20.11 13.79 12.44
N PRO A 176 -19.25 12.79 12.71
CA PRO A 176 -18.06 12.97 13.55
C PRO A 176 -16.86 13.50 12.77
N LEU A 177 -16.12 14.42 13.38
CA LEU A 177 -14.76 14.76 13.00
C LEU A 177 -13.78 13.83 13.72
N LEU A 178 -12.89 13.18 12.97
CA LEU A 178 -11.99 12.16 13.48
C LEU A 178 -10.53 12.61 13.44
N ARG A 179 -9.74 12.17 14.41
CA ARG A 179 -8.27 12.18 14.40
C ARG A 179 -7.76 10.78 14.70
N ASN A 180 -7.07 10.15 13.76
CA ASN A 180 -6.52 8.79 13.88
C ASN A 180 -7.55 7.77 14.45
N GLY A 181 -8.77 7.77 13.91
CA GLY A 181 -9.86 6.89 14.33
C GLY A 181 -10.58 7.30 15.62
N LYS A 182 -10.12 8.34 16.32
CA LYS A 182 -10.80 8.87 17.52
C LYS A 182 -11.66 10.06 17.16
N GLU A 183 -12.90 10.07 17.65
CA GLU A 183 -13.78 11.22 17.55
C GLU A 183 -13.23 12.37 18.40
N ILE A 184 -13.12 13.56 17.78
CA ILE A 184 -12.66 14.78 18.46
C ILE A 184 -13.74 15.85 18.55
N LYS A 185 -14.73 15.83 17.65
CA LYS A 185 -15.87 16.76 17.65
C LYS A 185 -17.08 16.11 16.98
N ARG A 186 -18.27 16.32 17.56
CA ARG A 186 -19.56 15.97 16.96
C ARG A 186 -20.64 17.00 17.35
N PRO A 187 -21.44 17.50 16.39
CA PRO A 187 -21.26 17.35 14.95
C PRO A 187 -20.03 18.11 14.45
N ALA A 188 -19.46 17.64 13.33
CA ALA A 188 -18.52 18.43 12.55
C ALA A 188 -19.23 19.69 12.04
N ASP A 189 -18.60 20.85 12.23
CA ASP A 189 -19.15 22.14 11.80
C ASP A 189 -18.52 22.52 10.45
N PRO A 190 -19.30 22.55 9.34
CA PRO A 190 -18.82 22.95 8.02
C PRO A 190 -18.00 24.25 8.03
N ALA A 191 -18.40 25.25 8.82
CA ALA A 191 -17.79 26.58 8.85
C ALA A 191 -16.41 26.61 9.53
N GLU A 192 -16.02 25.54 10.21
CA GLU A 192 -14.69 25.42 10.83
C GLU A 192 -13.72 24.58 10.00
N LEU A 193 -14.21 23.73 9.09
CA LEU A 193 -13.40 22.65 8.49
C LEU A 193 -12.22 23.16 7.68
N THR A 194 -12.40 24.21 6.86
CA THR A 194 -11.30 24.76 6.04
C THR A 194 -10.14 25.23 6.92
N ARG A 195 -10.44 25.96 7.99
CA ARG A 195 -9.45 26.40 8.97
C ARG A 195 -8.83 25.23 9.73
N LEU A 196 -9.63 24.31 10.26
CA LEU A 196 -9.15 23.18 11.06
C LEU A 196 -8.23 22.25 10.25
N TYR A 197 -8.57 21.96 8.99
CA TYR A 197 -7.71 21.16 8.12
C TYR A 197 -6.39 21.88 7.81
N THR A 198 -6.44 23.20 7.64
CA THR A 198 -5.23 24.00 7.42
C THR A 198 -4.35 24.07 8.66
N ASP A 199 -4.95 24.24 9.84
CA ASP A 199 -4.24 24.24 11.12
C ASP A 199 -3.55 22.88 11.33
N GLU A 200 -4.25 21.75 11.14
CA GLU A 200 -3.67 20.41 11.27
C GLU A 200 -2.56 20.15 10.22
N ALA A 201 -2.73 20.67 8.99
CA ALA A 201 -1.73 20.57 7.94
C ALA A 201 -0.44 21.32 8.29
N ILE A 202 -0.54 22.55 8.78
CA ILE A 202 0.62 23.35 9.23
C ILE A 202 1.32 22.63 10.39
N ASP A 203 0.56 22.15 11.37
CA ASP A 203 1.04 21.34 12.49
C ASP A 203 1.83 20.11 12.03
N PHE A 204 1.31 19.40 11.02
CA PHE A 204 1.96 18.22 10.44
C PHE A 204 3.27 18.62 9.72
N ILE A 205 3.26 19.69 8.94
CA ILE A 205 4.46 20.21 8.25
C ILE A 205 5.54 20.59 9.28
N GLU A 206 5.17 21.31 10.34
CA GLU A 206 6.09 21.73 11.39
C GLU A 206 6.74 20.55 12.13
N LYS A 207 5.95 19.55 12.50
CA LYS A 207 6.41 18.33 13.19
C LYS A 207 7.36 17.51 12.32
N ASN A 208 7.19 17.56 11.00
CA ASN A 208 7.94 16.74 10.05
C ASN A 208 8.99 17.51 9.25
N LYS A 209 9.27 18.79 9.53
CA LYS A 209 10.22 19.62 8.78
C LYS A 209 11.64 19.08 8.59
N SER A 210 12.04 18.07 9.37
CA SER A 210 13.35 17.39 9.27
C SER A 210 13.32 16.07 8.49
N LYS A 211 12.15 15.64 7.99
CA LYS A 211 11.93 14.42 7.23
C LYS A 211 11.10 14.73 5.97
N PRO A 212 11.25 13.99 4.88
CA PRO A 212 10.35 14.14 3.74
C PRO A 212 8.92 13.74 4.14
N PHE A 213 7.94 14.50 3.68
CA PHE A 213 6.52 14.21 3.95
C PHE A 213 5.64 14.27 2.71
N PHE A 214 4.59 13.44 2.71
CA PHE A 214 3.50 13.45 1.74
C PHE A 214 2.22 13.82 2.47
N LEU A 215 1.71 15.01 2.17
CA LEU A 215 0.47 15.54 2.69
C LEU A 215 -0.59 15.54 1.59
N TYR A 216 -1.58 14.65 1.72
CA TYR A 216 -2.81 14.71 0.97
C TYR A 216 -3.82 15.55 1.78
N LEU A 217 -4.19 16.72 1.24
CA LEU A 217 -5.10 17.69 1.87
C LEU A 217 -6.41 17.80 1.06
N PRO A 218 -7.28 16.78 1.12
CA PRO A 218 -8.59 16.82 0.48
C PRO A 218 -9.60 17.66 1.29
N HIS A 219 -9.78 18.93 0.95
CA HIS A 219 -10.81 19.73 1.61
C HIS A 219 -12.22 19.17 1.36
N THR A 220 -13.12 19.35 2.34
CA THR A 220 -14.56 19.05 2.22
C THR A 220 -15.29 20.20 1.52
N MET A 221 -14.84 21.42 1.75
CA MET A 221 -15.28 22.57 0.95
C MET A 221 -14.70 22.43 -0.47
N LEU A 222 -15.47 22.69 -1.52
CA LEU A 222 -16.70 23.50 -1.59
C LEU A 222 -17.98 22.67 -1.77
N HIS A 223 -17.98 21.41 -1.32
CA HIS A 223 -19.16 20.55 -1.38
C HIS A 223 -20.28 21.09 -0.47
N VAL A 224 -21.53 20.92 -0.90
CA VAL A 224 -22.71 21.30 -0.11
C VAL A 224 -23.01 20.27 1.01
N PRO A 225 -23.52 20.66 2.18
CA PRO A 225 -23.78 22.02 2.63
C PRO A 225 -22.49 22.80 2.84
N LEU A 226 -22.51 24.06 2.41
CA LEU A 226 -21.39 24.97 2.59
C LEU A 226 -21.30 25.40 4.05
N GLY A 227 -20.10 25.77 4.47
CA GLY A 227 -19.88 26.50 5.71
C GLY A 227 -18.71 27.44 5.54
N VAL A 228 -18.91 28.67 5.99
CA VAL A 228 -17.94 29.76 5.86
C VAL A 228 -17.76 30.41 7.22
N SER A 229 -16.50 30.60 7.63
CA SER A 229 -16.23 31.30 8.87
C SER A 229 -16.67 32.77 8.79
N LYS A 230 -17.06 33.33 9.94
CA LYS A 230 -17.72 34.63 10.05
C LYS A 230 -16.99 35.77 9.32
N GLU A 231 -15.67 35.72 9.25
CA GLU A 231 -14.82 36.72 8.62
C GLU A 231 -14.85 36.71 7.09
N PHE A 232 -15.30 35.61 6.47
CA PHE A 232 -15.43 35.49 5.01
C PHE A 232 -16.87 35.59 4.51
N GLN A 233 -17.87 35.56 5.40
CA GLN A 233 -19.28 35.71 5.02
C GLN A 233 -19.52 37.07 4.35
N GLU A 234 -20.23 37.05 3.22
CA GLU A 234 -20.57 38.21 2.38
C GLU A 234 -19.35 38.97 1.83
N THR A 235 -18.19 38.33 1.73
CA THR A 235 -16.96 38.96 1.21
C THR A 235 -16.81 38.84 -0.31
N SER A 236 -17.57 37.96 -0.95
CA SER A 236 -17.57 37.75 -2.40
C SER A 236 -18.82 38.30 -3.08
N LYS A 237 -18.78 38.43 -4.41
CA LYS A 237 -19.95 38.74 -5.24
C LYS A 237 -20.66 37.48 -5.75
N TRP A 238 -20.42 36.33 -5.10
CA TRP A 238 -20.97 35.04 -5.52
C TRP A 238 -21.61 34.25 -4.35
N GLY A 239 -22.05 34.98 -3.32
CA GLY A 239 -22.68 34.42 -2.12
C GLY A 239 -21.77 33.44 -1.38
N GLU A 240 -22.38 32.58 -0.55
CA GLU A 240 -21.65 31.66 0.33
C GLU A 240 -20.63 30.77 -0.40
N TYR A 241 -20.90 30.39 -1.66
CA TYR A 241 -19.94 29.62 -2.45
C TYR A 241 -18.69 30.42 -2.81
N GLY A 242 -18.85 31.68 -3.20
CA GLY A 242 -17.72 32.57 -3.45
C GLY A 242 -16.97 32.92 -2.18
N ASP A 243 -17.70 33.08 -1.07
CA ASP A 243 -17.12 33.33 0.24
C ASP A 243 -16.23 32.17 0.68
N ALA A 244 -16.70 30.93 0.50
CA ALA A 244 -15.92 29.72 0.75
C ALA A 244 -14.69 29.62 -0.16
N ILE A 245 -14.74 30.11 -1.40
CA ILE A 245 -13.57 30.20 -2.29
C ILE A 245 -12.53 31.20 -1.74
N GLN A 246 -12.98 32.37 -1.28
CA GLN A 246 -12.05 33.37 -0.71
C GLN A 246 -11.42 32.88 0.61
N GLU A 247 -12.19 32.16 1.43
CA GLU A 247 -11.67 31.49 2.62
C GLU A 247 -10.65 30.41 2.25
N MET A 248 -10.94 29.58 1.24
CA MET A 248 -10.01 28.58 0.72
C MET A 248 -8.70 29.21 0.24
N ASP A 249 -8.78 30.31 -0.53
CA ASP A 249 -7.60 31.05 -0.99
C ASP A 249 -6.73 31.55 0.18
N HIS A 250 -7.37 32.15 1.19
CA HIS A 250 -6.68 32.60 2.38
C HIS A 250 -5.92 31.46 3.07
N HIS A 251 -6.58 30.33 3.29
CA HIS A 251 -6.01 29.19 3.99
C HIS A 251 -4.93 28.45 3.20
N VAL A 252 -5.08 28.32 1.88
CA VAL A 252 -3.99 27.90 0.98
C VAL A 252 -2.81 28.85 1.11
N GLY A 253 -3.08 30.16 1.21
CA GLY A 253 -2.07 31.17 1.50
C GLY A 253 -1.28 30.91 2.77
N ARG A 254 -1.95 30.52 3.87
CA ARG A 254 -1.30 30.20 5.15
C ARG A 254 -0.32 29.04 5.03
N ILE A 255 -0.65 28.00 4.25
CA ILE A 255 0.28 26.87 3.99
C ILE A 255 1.56 27.39 3.31
N PHE A 256 1.44 28.26 2.30
CA PHE A 256 2.60 28.84 1.64
C PHE A 256 3.44 29.74 2.56
N ASP A 257 2.79 30.47 3.47
CA ASP A 257 3.51 31.29 4.46
C ASP A 257 4.30 30.40 5.43
N SER A 258 3.69 29.31 5.93
CA SER A 258 4.39 28.33 6.77
C SER A 258 5.55 27.65 6.06
N LEU A 259 5.41 27.27 4.78
CA LEU A 259 6.52 26.69 4.00
C LEU A 259 7.71 27.65 3.90
N LYS A 260 7.46 28.96 3.72
CA LYS A 260 8.50 29.98 3.65
C LYS A 260 9.15 30.23 5.01
N GLU A 261 8.34 30.33 6.07
CA GLU A 261 8.83 30.51 7.44
C GLU A 261 9.75 29.35 7.86
N LEU A 262 9.35 28.12 7.52
CA LEU A 262 10.11 26.90 7.81
C LEU A 262 11.26 26.63 6.82
N LYS A 263 11.40 27.47 5.77
CA LYS A 263 12.41 27.32 4.71
C LYS A 263 12.31 25.99 3.95
N LEU A 264 11.09 25.51 3.76
CA LEU A 264 10.77 24.28 3.03
C LEU A 264 10.32 24.55 1.60
N ASP A 265 10.02 25.79 1.24
CA ASP A 265 9.50 26.23 -0.05
C ASP A 265 10.36 25.77 -1.25
N GLN A 266 11.69 25.78 -1.11
CA GLN A 266 12.61 25.35 -2.18
C GLN A 266 12.68 23.82 -2.35
N ASN A 267 12.20 23.03 -1.39
CA ASN A 267 12.24 21.57 -1.44
C ASN A 267 10.83 20.97 -1.29
N THR A 268 9.79 21.67 -1.75
CA THR A 268 8.40 21.21 -1.68
C THR A 268 7.72 21.39 -3.03
N ILE A 269 7.04 20.35 -3.50
CA ILE A 269 6.06 20.47 -4.59
C ILE A 269 4.66 20.56 -4.00
N VAL A 270 3.90 21.57 -4.44
CA VAL A 270 2.50 21.75 -4.11
C VAL A 270 1.68 21.63 -5.38
N VAL A 271 0.71 20.72 -5.38
CA VAL A 271 -0.30 20.58 -6.44
C VAL A 271 -1.64 21.02 -5.86
N TYR A 272 -2.33 21.92 -6.54
CA TYR A 272 -3.71 22.32 -6.26
C TYR A 272 -4.58 21.80 -7.39
N ALA A 273 -5.66 21.08 -7.10
CA ALA A 273 -6.63 20.62 -8.09
C ALA A 273 -8.01 20.40 -7.47
N SER A 274 -9.03 20.20 -8.30
CA SER A 274 -10.37 19.75 -7.86
C SER A 274 -10.61 18.27 -8.21
N ASP A 275 -11.46 17.59 -7.44
CA ASP A 275 -11.81 16.19 -7.67
C ASP A 275 -12.83 16.00 -8.79
N ASN A 276 -13.70 16.96 -9.05
CA ASN A 276 -14.62 16.99 -10.19
C ASN A 276 -15.10 18.42 -10.47
N GLY A 277 -15.72 18.63 -11.63
CA GLY A 277 -16.36 19.89 -11.95
C GLY A 277 -17.68 20.10 -11.18
N ARG A 278 -18.20 21.32 -11.20
CA ARG A 278 -19.43 21.71 -10.48
C ARG A 278 -20.55 22.17 -11.39
N ARG A 279 -20.31 23.26 -12.12
CA ARG A 279 -21.27 23.97 -12.98
C ARG A 279 -20.60 24.41 -14.29
N PRO A 280 -21.39 24.68 -15.35
CA PRO A 280 -20.88 25.22 -16.60
C PRO A 280 -20.34 26.64 -16.40
N GLY A 281 -19.66 27.16 -17.42
CA GLY A 281 -19.26 28.57 -17.44
C GLY A 281 -20.45 29.54 -17.34
N ARG A 282 -20.18 30.74 -16.83
CA ARG A 282 -21.20 31.70 -16.40
C ARG A 282 -21.48 32.80 -17.41
N ASN A 283 -20.59 32.96 -18.39
CA ASN A 283 -20.70 33.95 -19.46
C ASN A 283 -20.18 33.37 -20.78
N PRO A 284 -20.43 34.03 -21.94
CA PRO A 284 -20.02 33.52 -23.25
C PRO A 284 -18.50 33.31 -23.42
N GLN A 285 -17.66 33.99 -22.64
CA GLN A 285 -16.19 33.81 -22.64
C GLN A 285 -15.75 32.57 -21.83
N GLN A 286 -16.68 31.93 -21.14
CA GLN A 286 -16.49 30.70 -20.38
C GLN A 286 -17.29 29.57 -21.06
N PRO A 287 -16.85 29.07 -22.23
CA PRO A 287 -17.70 28.25 -23.12
C PRO A 287 -17.97 26.83 -22.63
N ILE A 288 -17.18 26.31 -21.68
CA ILE A 288 -17.27 24.92 -21.23
C ILE A 288 -18.66 24.63 -20.64
N ARG A 289 -19.26 23.51 -21.07
CA ARG A 289 -20.61 23.09 -20.65
C ARG A 289 -20.60 21.89 -19.71
N GLY A 290 -21.75 21.67 -19.06
CA GLY A 290 -21.98 20.53 -18.17
C GLY A 290 -21.58 20.80 -16.73
N ASN A 291 -21.81 19.82 -15.88
CA ASN A 291 -21.75 19.95 -14.42
C ASN A 291 -21.24 18.63 -13.81
N LYS A 292 -21.07 18.62 -12.48
CA LYS A 292 -20.83 17.39 -11.71
C LYS A 292 -21.72 16.24 -12.22
N LEU A 293 -21.19 15.01 -12.19
CA LEU A 293 -21.80 13.77 -12.69
C LEU A 293 -21.79 13.58 -14.21
N THR A 294 -21.51 14.64 -15.00
CA THR A 294 -21.51 14.55 -16.46
C THR A 294 -20.10 14.41 -17.02
N THR A 295 -19.96 13.74 -18.17
CA THR A 295 -18.68 13.64 -18.90
C THR A 295 -18.46 14.76 -19.91
N TRP A 296 -19.29 15.81 -19.86
CA TRP A 296 -19.02 17.08 -20.53
C TRP A 296 -17.81 17.76 -19.90
N GLU A 297 -17.17 18.68 -20.63
CA GLU A 297 -15.95 19.33 -20.15
C GLU A 297 -16.12 19.96 -18.75
N GLY A 298 -17.27 20.56 -18.44
CA GLY A 298 -17.54 21.22 -17.14
C GLY A 298 -17.79 20.27 -15.97
N GLY A 299 -17.91 18.97 -16.21
CA GLY A 299 -18.01 17.95 -15.16
C GLY A 299 -16.67 17.32 -14.77
N ILE A 300 -15.64 17.42 -15.62
CA ILE A 300 -14.39 16.68 -15.46
C ILE A 300 -13.12 17.48 -15.76
N ARG A 301 -13.18 18.52 -16.61
CA ARG A 301 -12.09 19.49 -16.76
C ARG A 301 -12.18 20.47 -15.59
N VAL A 302 -11.11 20.57 -14.82
CA VAL A 302 -11.11 21.25 -13.51
C VAL A 302 -9.86 22.11 -13.34
N PRO A 303 -9.84 23.11 -12.44
CA PRO A 303 -8.64 23.91 -12.25
C PRO A 303 -7.53 23.03 -11.66
N ALA A 304 -6.31 23.20 -12.16
CA ALA A 304 -5.11 22.64 -11.56
C ALA A 304 -3.91 23.58 -11.68
N ILE A 305 -3.06 23.58 -10.66
CA ILE A 305 -1.84 24.38 -10.58
C ILE A 305 -0.75 23.53 -9.91
N ALA A 306 0.47 23.57 -10.44
CA ALA A 306 1.64 22.98 -9.80
C ALA A 306 2.69 24.05 -9.50
N TRP A 307 3.26 24.01 -8.30
CA TRP A 307 4.24 24.98 -7.82
C TRP A 307 5.37 24.25 -7.09
N ALA A 308 6.61 24.48 -7.52
CA ALA A 308 7.81 23.90 -6.90
C ALA A 308 9.06 24.70 -7.31
N PRO A 309 9.30 25.88 -6.74
CA PRO A 309 10.30 26.83 -7.24
C PRO A 309 11.73 26.29 -7.24
N GLY A 310 12.09 25.41 -6.30
CA GLY A 310 13.43 24.81 -6.24
C GLY A 310 13.60 23.48 -6.97
N LEU A 311 12.53 22.91 -7.57
CA LEU A 311 12.59 21.63 -8.29
C LEU A 311 12.70 21.77 -9.82
N LYS A 312 13.03 22.97 -10.31
CA LYS A 312 13.23 23.28 -11.74
C LYS A 312 12.00 23.02 -12.62
N LEU A 313 10.81 23.04 -12.03
CA LEU A 313 9.58 23.10 -12.81
C LEU A 313 9.54 24.40 -13.61
N GLN A 314 8.86 24.38 -14.75
CA GLN A 314 8.50 25.62 -15.45
C GLN A 314 7.73 26.56 -14.50
N SER A 315 7.91 27.86 -14.69
CA SER A 315 7.33 28.89 -13.82
C SER A 315 6.71 30.00 -14.66
N GLY A 316 5.55 30.49 -14.25
CA GLY A 316 4.79 31.51 -14.96
C GLY A 316 4.24 31.06 -16.31
N VAL A 317 4.01 29.75 -16.49
CA VAL A 317 3.55 29.18 -17.76
C VAL A 317 2.12 28.66 -17.67
N ARG A 318 1.43 28.69 -18.81
CA ARG A 318 0.13 28.04 -19.02
C ARG A 318 0.31 26.86 -19.97
N LEU A 319 -0.01 25.65 -19.52
CA LEU A 319 0.12 24.43 -20.32
C LEU A 319 -1.24 23.92 -20.81
N SER A 320 -1.33 23.67 -22.12
CA SER A 320 -2.49 23.06 -22.79
C SER A 320 -2.31 21.59 -23.12
N THR A 321 -1.16 20.99 -22.78
CA THR A 321 -0.96 19.55 -22.85
C THR A 321 -2.02 18.86 -21.98
N PRO A 322 -2.81 17.90 -22.51
CA PRO A 322 -3.81 17.22 -21.70
C PRO A 322 -3.18 16.40 -20.57
N ILE A 323 -3.50 16.76 -19.32
CA ILE A 323 -3.03 16.10 -18.10
C ILE A 323 -4.21 15.52 -17.34
N ARG A 324 -4.03 14.38 -16.67
CA ARG A 324 -5.06 13.68 -15.91
C ARG A 324 -4.65 13.57 -14.45
N ALA A 325 -5.64 13.49 -13.55
CA ALA A 325 -5.39 13.25 -12.14
C ALA A 325 -4.54 11.98 -11.88
N MET A 326 -4.76 10.93 -12.67
CA MET A 326 -3.99 9.68 -12.58
C MET A 326 -2.49 9.88 -12.89
N ASP A 327 -2.12 10.88 -13.68
CA ASP A 327 -0.73 11.14 -14.09
C ASP A 327 0.14 11.62 -12.90
N TRP A 328 -0.48 12.16 -11.85
CA TRP A 328 0.24 12.58 -10.65
C TRP A 328 0.88 11.41 -9.90
N TYR A 329 0.32 10.20 -9.98
CA TYR A 329 0.87 9.03 -9.30
C TYR A 329 2.30 8.70 -9.73
N PRO A 330 2.61 8.42 -11.02
CA PRO A 330 3.99 8.19 -11.45
C PRO A 330 4.85 9.46 -11.43
N THR A 331 4.25 10.63 -11.62
CA THR A 331 5.00 11.90 -11.69
C THR A 331 5.56 12.31 -10.34
N LEU A 332 4.74 12.29 -9.29
CA LEU A 332 5.19 12.64 -7.95
C LEU A 332 6.20 11.60 -7.43
N ALA A 333 6.00 10.32 -7.74
CA ALA A 333 7.00 9.28 -7.46
C ALA A 333 8.34 9.58 -8.15
N THR A 334 8.33 9.95 -9.44
CA THR A 334 9.56 10.33 -10.16
C THR A 334 10.26 11.54 -9.55
N LEU A 335 9.52 12.61 -9.24
CA LEU A 335 10.07 13.80 -8.61
C LEU A 335 10.66 13.51 -7.21
N ALA A 336 10.09 12.53 -6.51
CA ALA A 336 10.58 12.02 -5.23
C ALA A 336 11.75 11.02 -5.36
N GLY A 337 12.14 10.62 -6.58
CA GLY A 337 13.15 9.58 -6.81
C GLY A 337 12.66 8.17 -6.47
N ILE A 338 11.36 7.97 -6.35
CA ILE A 338 10.72 6.69 -6.01
C ILE A 338 10.41 5.92 -7.30
N LYS A 339 10.93 4.70 -7.40
CA LYS A 339 10.61 3.79 -8.49
C LYS A 339 9.35 3.00 -8.15
N ILE A 340 8.36 3.03 -9.03
CA ILE A 340 7.16 2.21 -8.91
C ILE A 340 7.53 0.73 -9.15
N PRO A 341 7.10 -0.21 -8.29
CA PRO A 341 7.39 -1.64 -8.45
C PRO A 341 6.70 -2.24 -9.70
N ASP A 342 7.09 -3.45 -10.11
CA ASP A 342 6.48 -4.17 -11.23
C ASP A 342 5.22 -4.95 -10.82
N GLY A 343 4.11 -4.84 -11.59
CA GLY A 343 2.83 -5.56 -11.32
C GLY A 343 1.61 -4.99 -12.07
N PRO A 344 0.36 -5.03 -11.55
CA PRO A 344 -0.84 -4.57 -12.26
C PRO A 344 -0.75 -3.26 -13.05
N VAL A 345 -1.66 -3.11 -14.01
CA VAL A 345 -1.69 -1.93 -14.88
C VAL A 345 -1.93 -0.65 -14.07
N ILE A 346 -1.12 0.36 -14.35
CA ILE A 346 -1.28 1.77 -13.96
C ILE A 346 -1.68 2.55 -15.22
N ASP A 347 -2.64 3.48 -15.12
CA ASP A 347 -3.14 4.27 -16.26
C ASP A 347 -2.51 5.66 -16.38
N GLY A 348 -2.00 6.17 -15.26
CA GLY A 348 -1.26 7.41 -15.17
C GLY A 348 0.04 7.33 -15.95
N ARG A 349 0.41 8.46 -16.56
CA ARG A 349 1.67 8.62 -17.27
C ARG A 349 2.56 9.59 -16.53
N ASP A 350 3.86 9.35 -16.58
CA ASP A 350 4.83 10.25 -16.00
C ASP A 350 4.97 11.51 -16.86
N ILE A 351 4.50 12.64 -16.33
CA ILE A 351 4.49 13.94 -17.01
C ILE A 351 5.69 14.81 -16.61
N THR A 352 6.66 14.27 -15.85
CA THR A 352 7.84 15.03 -15.40
C THR A 352 8.54 15.78 -16.53
N PRO A 353 8.77 15.20 -17.73
CA PRO A 353 9.41 15.93 -18.83
C PRO A 353 8.59 17.13 -19.33
N VAL A 354 7.26 17.08 -19.21
CA VAL A 354 6.38 18.21 -19.52
C VAL A 354 6.51 19.28 -18.43
N LEU A 355 6.55 18.89 -17.16
CA LEU A 355 6.70 19.84 -16.05
C LEU A 355 8.05 20.58 -16.05
N LEU A 356 9.13 19.90 -16.49
CA LEU A 356 10.47 20.48 -16.61
C LEU A 356 10.67 21.31 -17.89
N GLY A 357 9.74 21.22 -18.86
CA GLY A 357 9.84 21.91 -20.15
C GLY A 357 10.70 21.19 -21.20
N ASP A 358 11.12 19.96 -20.91
CA ASP A 358 11.89 19.10 -21.83
C ASP A 358 11.02 18.57 -22.98
N SER A 359 9.69 18.55 -22.82
CA SER A 359 8.73 18.12 -23.83
C SER A 359 7.45 18.95 -23.82
N LYS A 360 6.87 19.19 -25.01
CA LYS A 360 5.54 19.81 -25.17
C LYS A 360 4.38 18.81 -25.07
N VAL A 361 4.68 17.52 -25.20
CA VAL A 361 3.71 16.42 -25.13
C VAL A 361 4.14 15.41 -24.07
N VAL A 362 3.19 14.67 -23.50
CA VAL A 362 3.54 13.58 -22.58
C VAL A 362 4.34 12.53 -23.37
N PRO A 363 5.59 12.21 -22.99
CA PRO A 363 6.40 11.29 -23.78
C PRO A 363 5.81 9.89 -23.85
N VAL A 364 6.20 9.15 -24.90
CA VAL A 364 5.77 7.76 -25.06
C VAL A 364 6.26 6.91 -23.88
N PRO A 365 5.42 5.99 -23.37
CA PRO A 365 5.85 5.03 -22.36
C PRO A 365 7.10 4.26 -22.84
N GLY A 366 8.07 4.08 -21.94
CA GLY A 366 9.34 3.41 -22.22
C GLY A 366 10.42 4.30 -22.87
N SER A 367 10.15 5.59 -23.12
CA SER A 367 11.14 6.54 -23.67
C SER A 367 12.37 6.79 -22.78
N LYS A 368 12.35 6.31 -21.52
CA LYS A 368 13.40 6.49 -20.51
C LYS A 368 13.73 7.97 -20.20
N LEU A 369 12.82 8.89 -20.53
CA LEU A 369 12.96 10.32 -20.22
C LEU A 369 12.64 10.66 -18.77
N SER A 370 12.15 9.69 -17.99
CA SER A 370 11.84 9.84 -16.57
C SER A 370 11.96 8.50 -15.86
N LEU A 371 12.06 8.51 -14.52
CA LEU A 371 12.27 7.31 -13.70
C LEU A 371 11.15 6.28 -13.90
N ASN A 372 9.91 6.75 -13.94
CA ASN A 372 8.71 5.92 -14.08
C ASN A 372 8.14 5.95 -15.50
N ALA A 373 8.92 6.33 -16.53
CA ALA A 373 8.48 6.30 -17.93
C ALA A 373 8.02 4.90 -18.39
N SER A 374 8.50 3.83 -17.75
CA SER A 374 8.19 2.44 -18.07
C SER A 374 7.15 1.80 -17.15
N VAL A 375 6.42 2.58 -16.35
CA VAL A 375 5.29 2.04 -15.57
C VAL A 375 4.38 1.22 -16.49
N PRO A 376 3.77 0.14 -15.97
CA PRO A 376 3.03 -0.82 -16.78
C PRO A 376 1.71 -0.25 -17.33
N LEU A 377 1.82 0.74 -18.22
CA LEU A 377 0.72 1.39 -18.89
C LEU A 377 0.09 0.41 -19.87
N ARG A 378 -1.15 0.02 -19.57
CA ARG A 378 -2.05 -0.72 -20.46
C ARG A 378 -1.33 -1.85 -21.19
N ARG A 379 -0.86 -2.83 -20.39
CA ARG A 379 0.08 -3.88 -20.82
C ARG A 379 -0.40 -4.66 -22.04
N ARG A 380 -1.71 -4.91 -22.14
CA ARG A 380 -2.30 -5.65 -23.26
C ARG A 380 -2.37 -4.79 -24.51
N TRP A 381 -1.76 -5.29 -25.57
CA TRP A 381 -1.85 -4.70 -26.90
C TRP A 381 -2.01 -5.82 -27.92
N ASP A 382 -3.27 -6.16 -28.20
CA ASP A 382 -3.66 -7.15 -29.20
C ASP A 382 -4.91 -6.63 -29.94
N PRO A 383 -4.75 -5.58 -30.78
CA PRO A 383 -5.88 -5.02 -31.49
C PRO A 383 -6.40 -6.04 -32.51
N ALA A 384 -7.60 -6.58 -32.29
CA ALA A 384 -8.17 -7.60 -33.17
C ALA A 384 -8.66 -7.02 -34.51
N GLY A 385 -8.50 -7.80 -35.58
CA GLY A 385 -9.13 -7.57 -36.88
C GLY A 385 -8.85 -6.18 -37.47
N GLU A 386 -9.90 -5.43 -37.77
CA GLU A 386 -9.80 -4.13 -38.43
C GLU A 386 -9.05 -3.07 -37.59
N TRP A 387 -9.05 -3.19 -36.25
CA TRP A 387 -8.44 -2.20 -35.36
C TRP A 387 -6.92 -2.15 -35.46
N ALA A 388 -6.27 -3.28 -35.77
CA ALA A 388 -4.80 -3.38 -35.90
C ALA A 388 -4.23 -2.42 -36.94
N SER A 389 -4.99 -2.17 -38.01
CA SER A 389 -4.59 -1.27 -39.09
C SER A 389 -4.95 0.20 -38.84
N LEU A 390 -5.80 0.48 -37.84
CA LEU A 390 -6.39 1.80 -37.61
C LEU A 390 -5.84 2.53 -36.38
N ILE A 391 -5.35 1.79 -35.38
CA ILE A 391 -4.96 2.33 -34.09
C ILE A 391 -3.55 1.86 -33.77
N THR A 392 -2.63 2.81 -33.57
CA THR A 392 -1.30 2.50 -33.06
C THR A 392 -1.31 2.42 -31.53
N ARG A 393 -0.35 1.69 -30.96
CA ARG A 393 -0.20 1.57 -29.51
C ARG A 393 -0.03 2.93 -28.83
N GLN A 394 0.70 3.84 -29.48
CA GLN A 394 0.94 5.17 -28.96
C GLN A 394 -0.36 5.99 -28.90
N GLU A 395 -1.13 6.03 -29.99
CA GLU A 395 -2.41 6.76 -30.01
C GLU A 395 -3.38 6.20 -28.95
N TYR A 396 -3.42 4.87 -28.79
CA TYR A 396 -4.20 4.26 -27.72
C TYR A 396 -3.72 4.74 -26.35
N ASN A 397 -2.42 4.69 -26.09
CA ASN A 397 -1.79 5.16 -24.84
C ASN A 397 -2.02 6.66 -24.57
N ASP A 398 -2.18 7.46 -25.62
CA ASP A 398 -2.51 8.88 -25.54
C ASP A 398 -4.01 9.14 -25.34
N ALA A 399 -4.89 8.18 -25.64
CA ALA A 399 -6.34 8.36 -25.47
C ALA A 399 -6.78 8.46 -24.00
N PHE A 400 -7.84 9.23 -23.75
CA PHE A 400 -8.52 9.39 -22.46
C PHE A 400 -9.94 8.84 -22.52
N PHE A 401 -10.35 8.07 -21.50
CA PHE A 401 -11.61 7.33 -21.46
C PHE A 401 -12.51 7.87 -20.36
N TYR A 402 -13.58 8.54 -20.76
CA TYR A 402 -14.49 9.22 -19.83
C TYR A 402 -15.50 8.22 -19.30
N HIS A 403 -15.54 8.07 -17.97
CA HIS A 403 -16.57 7.29 -17.30
C HIS A 403 -17.56 8.24 -16.61
N GLY A 404 -18.85 7.98 -16.75
CA GLY A 404 -19.89 8.69 -16.01
C GLY A 404 -19.88 8.33 -14.52
N SER A 405 -20.75 8.97 -13.74
CA SER A 405 -20.90 8.72 -12.29
C SER A 405 -21.31 7.28 -11.94
N GLU A 406 -21.94 6.56 -12.88
CA GLU A 406 -22.31 5.15 -12.73
C GLU A 406 -21.22 4.20 -13.27
N GLY A 407 -20.03 4.73 -13.59
CA GLY A 407 -18.90 3.92 -14.04
C GLY A 407 -19.03 3.37 -15.46
N THR A 408 -20.01 3.85 -16.22
CA THR A 408 -20.21 3.54 -17.64
C THR A 408 -19.25 4.37 -18.49
N LEU A 409 -18.58 3.73 -19.45
CA LEU A 409 -17.78 4.44 -20.45
C LEU A 409 -18.71 5.28 -21.36
N SER A 410 -18.54 6.59 -21.34
CA SER A 410 -19.45 7.54 -22.00
C SER A 410 -18.81 8.30 -23.16
N ALA A 411 -17.50 8.50 -23.13
CA ALA A 411 -16.77 9.15 -24.22
C ALA A 411 -15.31 8.70 -24.29
N VAL A 412 -14.68 8.95 -25.44
CA VAL A 412 -13.24 8.77 -25.65
C VAL A 412 -12.67 10.03 -26.29
N ARG A 413 -11.52 10.49 -25.79
CA ARG A 413 -10.74 11.58 -26.39
C ARG A 413 -9.40 11.08 -26.88
N TRP A 414 -8.99 11.54 -28.05
CA TRP A 414 -7.62 11.46 -28.55
C TRP A 414 -7.29 12.78 -29.26
N GLU A 415 -6.17 13.41 -28.87
CA GLU A 415 -5.83 14.78 -29.28
C GLU A 415 -6.99 15.76 -28.97
N ASN A 416 -7.45 16.52 -29.97
CA ASN A 416 -8.53 17.49 -29.83
C ASN A 416 -9.91 16.87 -30.08
N TRP A 417 -9.97 15.59 -30.46
CA TRP A 417 -11.21 14.91 -30.81
C TRP A 417 -11.82 14.21 -29.61
N LYS A 418 -13.08 14.51 -29.30
CA LYS A 418 -13.87 13.82 -28.28
C LYS A 418 -15.12 13.21 -28.90
N LEU A 419 -15.25 11.90 -28.79
CA LEU A 419 -16.41 11.14 -29.24
C LEU A 419 -17.22 10.68 -28.04
N PHE A 420 -18.46 11.17 -27.92
CA PHE A 420 -19.46 10.55 -27.07
C PHE A 420 -19.89 9.23 -27.68
N ILE A 421 -19.98 8.18 -26.86
CA ILE A 421 -20.44 6.84 -27.27
C ILE A 421 -21.79 6.48 -26.65
N ASN A 422 -22.17 7.13 -25.54
CA ASN A 422 -23.43 6.95 -24.84
C ASN A 422 -24.07 8.33 -24.55
N PRO A 423 -25.36 8.58 -24.87
CA PRO A 423 -26.31 7.67 -25.54
C PRO A 423 -26.15 7.60 -27.06
N ASN A 424 -25.50 8.58 -27.70
CA ASN A 424 -25.37 8.65 -29.16
C ASN A 424 -23.94 9.00 -29.58
N LEU A 425 -23.51 8.45 -30.72
CA LEU A 425 -22.23 8.77 -31.34
C LEU A 425 -22.20 10.22 -31.81
N THR A 426 -21.53 11.09 -31.03
CA THR A 426 -21.40 12.52 -31.34
C THR A 426 -19.94 12.95 -31.18
N LEU A 427 -19.34 13.48 -32.25
CA LEU A 427 -17.96 13.92 -32.27
C LEU A 427 -17.85 15.45 -32.13
N TYR A 428 -16.91 15.91 -31.32
CA TYR A 428 -16.55 17.32 -31.15
C TYR A 428 -15.05 17.53 -31.34
N ASN A 429 -14.66 18.74 -31.77
CA ASN A 429 -13.29 19.22 -31.75
C ASN A 429 -13.14 20.22 -30.60
N LEU A 430 -12.48 19.81 -29.52
CA LEU A 430 -12.36 20.59 -28.28
C LEU A 430 -11.44 21.82 -28.41
N GLU A 431 -10.57 21.86 -29.42
CA GLU A 431 -9.72 23.02 -29.68
C GLU A 431 -10.54 24.18 -30.28
N GLU A 432 -11.42 23.86 -31.22
CA GLU A 432 -12.29 24.86 -31.88
C GLU A 432 -13.57 25.14 -31.08
N ASP A 433 -14.08 24.14 -30.36
CA ASP A 433 -15.36 24.17 -29.64
C ASP A 433 -15.25 23.47 -28.27
N PRO A 434 -14.59 24.11 -27.28
CA PRO A 434 -14.48 23.58 -25.92
C PRO A 434 -15.84 23.52 -25.19
N GLY A 435 -16.87 24.18 -25.72
CA GLY A 435 -18.25 24.09 -25.23
C GLY A 435 -19.02 22.88 -25.77
N GLU A 436 -18.43 22.10 -26.68
CA GLU A 436 -19.02 20.92 -27.29
C GLU A 436 -20.37 21.24 -27.97
N THR A 437 -20.56 22.47 -28.45
CA THR A 437 -21.82 22.98 -29.00
C THR A 437 -22.13 22.49 -30.42
N THR A 438 -21.10 22.21 -31.22
CA THR A 438 -21.20 21.98 -32.66
C THR A 438 -20.67 20.59 -33.04
N PRO A 439 -21.57 19.60 -33.27
CA PRO A 439 -21.17 18.28 -33.71
C PRO A 439 -20.48 18.28 -35.07
N ILE A 440 -19.42 17.48 -35.21
CA ILE A 440 -18.64 17.34 -36.45
C ILE A 440 -18.87 15.95 -37.04
N ARG A 441 -18.92 15.86 -38.37
CA ARG A 441 -18.94 14.59 -39.10
C ARG A 441 -17.56 14.26 -39.66
N ASN A 442 -16.87 13.34 -38.99
CA ASN A 442 -15.60 12.80 -39.49
C ASN A 442 -15.58 11.26 -39.30
N GLY A 443 -15.93 10.52 -40.36
CA GLY A 443 -16.08 9.07 -40.30
C GLY A 443 -14.81 8.32 -39.92
N ALA A 444 -13.63 8.81 -40.34
CA ALA A 444 -12.35 8.19 -40.01
C ALA A 444 -12.03 8.31 -38.51
N ILE A 445 -12.19 9.51 -37.94
CA ILE A 445 -11.98 9.75 -36.50
C ILE A 445 -13.02 9.03 -35.65
N ILE A 446 -14.31 9.06 -36.05
CA ILE A 446 -15.37 8.32 -35.35
C ILE A 446 -15.04 6.82 -35.30
N ARG A 447 -14.62 6.23 -36.42
CA ARG A 447 -14.25 4.80 -36.48
C ARG A 447 -13.05 4.50 -35.59
N LYS A 448 -12.00 5.34 -35.61
CA LYS A 448 -10.81 5.19 -34.77
C LYS A 448 -11.15 5.24 -33.27
N LEU A 449 -11.85 6.29 -32.83
CA LEU A 449 -12.22 6.48 -31.42
C LEU A 449 -13.17 5.40 -30.91
N ARG A 450 -14.12 4.95 -31.76
CA ARG A 450 -14.97 3.80 -31.43
C ARG A 450 -14.15 2.52 -31.25
N GLY A 451 -13.17 2.27 -32.12
CA GLY A 451 -12.26 1.13 -31.96
C GLY A 451 -11.46 1.20 -30.66
N MET A 452 -10.95 2.38 -30.29
CA MET A 452 -10.27 2.58 -29.01
C MET A 452 -11.18 2.28 -27.82
N ALA A 453 -12.46 2.67 -27.88
CA ALA A 453 -13.44 2.35 -26.85
C ALA A 453 -13.62 0.83 -26.68
N VAL A 454 -13.70 0.09 -27.78
CA VAL A 454 -13.80 -1.39 -27.77
C VAL A 454 -12.56 -2.03 -27.16
N LEU A 455 -11.37 -1.58 -27.57
CA LEU A 455 -10.10 -2.08 -27.00
C LEU A 455 -10.03 -1.83 -25.49
N PHE A 456 -10.47 -0.64 -25.04
CA PHE A 456 -10.49 -0.30 -23.63
C PHE A 456 -11.50 -1.11 -22.83
N GLN A 457 -12.68 -1.38 -23.36
CA GLN A 457 -13.66 -2.25 -22.70
C GLN A 457 -13.13 -3.68 -22.54
N GLU A 458 -12.47 -4.22 -23.55
CA GLU A 458 -11.85 -5.54 -23.47
C GLU A 458 -10.69 -5.56 -22.47
N GLU A 459 -9.88 -4.49 -22.43
CA GLU A 459 -8.84 -4.32 -21.42
C GLU A 459 -9.42 -4.29 -20.01
N MET A 460 -10.47 -3.49 -19.76
CA MET A 460 -11.15 -3.44 -18.47
C MET A 460 -11.74 -4.81 -18.09
N ARG A 461 -12.28 -5.57 -19.05
CA ARG A 461 -12.81 -6.92 -18.79
C ARG A 461 -11.73 -7.88 -18.28
N LEU A 462 -10.48 -7.70 -18.73
CA LEU A 462 -9.37 -8.60 -18.43
C LEU A 462 -8.51 -8.16 -17.24
N ASP A 463 -8.36 -6.85 -17.05
CA ASP A 463 -7.37 -6.28 -16.12
C ASP A 463 -8.01 -5.45 -14.99
N ALA A 464 -9.33 -5.26 -14.97
CA ALA A 464 -10.00 -4.64 -13.83
C ALA A 464 -9.95 -5.55 -12.60
N ARG A 465 -9.79 -4.90 -11.46
CA ARG A 465 -9.71 -5.48 -10.12
C ARG A 465 -11.00 -5.18 -9.38
N GLN A 466 -11.27 -5.97 -8.35
CA GLN A 466 -12.50 -5.84 -7.58
C GLN A 466 -12.39 -4.69 -6.59
N ALA A 467 -13.55 -4.13 -6.22
CA ALA A 467 -13.61 -3.27 -5.04
C ALA A 467 -13.31 -4.10 -3.79
N GLY A 468 -12.81 -3.46 -2.74
CA GLY A 468 -12.74 -4.10 -1.43
C GLY A 468 -14.15 -4.33 -0.92
N LEU A 469 -14.43 -5.50 -0.34
CA LEU A 469 -15.70 -5.83 0.30
C LEU A 469 -15.49 -5.98 1.81
N GLN A 470 -16.45 -5.47 2.57
CA GLN A 470 -16.49 -5.69 4.00
C GLN A 470 -16.84 -7.16 4.19
N THR A 471 -15.85 -7.98 4.52
CA THR A 471 -16.13 -9.36 4.91
C THR A 471 -16.89 -9.31 6.23
N THR A 472 -18.11 -9.83 6.26
CA THR A 472 -18.84 -10.04 7.52
C THR A 472 -17.93 -10.79 8.48
N VAL A 473 -17.54 -10.15 9.59
CA VAL A 473 -16.83 -10.83 10.67
C VAL A 473 -17.75 -11.95 11.12
N PRO A 474 -17.40 -13.24 10.89
CA PRO A 474 -18.30 -14.31 11.29
C PRO A 474 -18.44 -14.25 12.82
N GLU A 475 -19.61 -14.61 13.35
CA GLU A 475 -19.87 -14.59 14.79
C GLU A 475 -18.69 -15.20 15.55
N ALA A 476 -18.20 -14.52 16.59
CA ALA A 476 -16.96 -14.89 17.27
C ALA A 476 -16.95 -16.36 17.76
N ASP A 477 -18.12 -16.91 18.10
CA ASP A 477 -18.29 -18.28 18.58
C ASP A 477 -18.53 -19.32 17.47
N ALA A 478 -18.67 -18.90 16.21
CA ALA A 478 -18.84 -19.80 15.07
C ALA A 478 -17.61 -20.69 14.86
N TRP A 479 -17.80 -21.83 14.18
CA TRP A 479 -16.68 -22.65 13.73
C TRP A 479 -15.86 -21.90 12.69
N THR A 480 -14.54 -22.02 12.76
CA THR A 480 -13.62 -21.35 11.83
C THR A 480 -13.95 -21.73 10.39
N THR A 481 -14.18 -20.73 9.55
CA THR A 481 -14.35 -20.85 8.10
C THR A 481 -13.40 -19.89 7.39
N ILE A 482 -13.14 -20.17 6.11
CA ILE A 482 -12.44 -19.23 5.23
C ILE A 482 -13.47 -18.72 4.24
N ALA A 483 -13.54 -17.40 4.11
CA ALA A 483 -14.46 -16.75 3.19
C ALA A 483 -14.20 -17.23 1.75
N PRO A 484 -15.24 -17.55 0.95
CA PRO A 484 -15.08 -17.97 -0.45
C PRO A 484 -14.26 -16.99 -1.29
N GLU A 485 -14.28 -15.70 -0.95
CA GLU A 485 -13.53 -14.63 -1.58
C GLU A 485 -12.03 -14.80 -1.37
N ILE A 486 -11.61 -15.13 -0.14
CA ILE A 486 -10.22 -15.46 0.18
C ILE A 486 -9.78 -16.67 -0.63
N GLU A 487 -10.60 -17.71 -0.73
CA GLU A 487 -10.23 -18.89 -1.52
C GLU A 487 -10.05 -18.57 -3.01
N LYS A 488 -10.93 -17.76 -3.59
CA LYS A 488 -10.82 -17.30 -4.98
C LYS A 488 -9.60 -16.41 -5.21
N ALA A 489 -9.21 -15.63 -4.21
CA ALA A 489 -8.07 -14.72 -4.26
C ALA A 489 -6.71 -15.44 -4.16
N LEU A 490 -6.67 -16.75 -3.88
CA LEU A 490 -5.43 -17.51 -3.74
C LEU A 490 -5.11 -18.37 -4.96
N MET A 491 -3.82 -18.45 -5.28
CA MET A 491 -3.21 -19.47 -6.13
C MET A 491 -2.73 -20.60 -5.23
N GLU A 492 -3.18 -21.83 -5.51
CA GLU A 492 -2.85 -23.02 -4.73
C GLU A 492 -1.96 -23.97 -5.55
N HIS A 493 -0.86 -24.44 -4.96
CA HIS A 493 -0.06 -25.56 -5.45
C HIS A 493 -0.13 -26.68 -4.42
N LYS A 494 -0.92 -27.71 -4.71
CA LYS A 494 -1.14 -28.84 -3.79
C LYS A 494 -0.17 -29.98 -4.05
N ASP A 495 0.00 -30.81 -3.03
CA ASP A 495 0.69 -32.10 -3.10
C ASP A 495 2.16 -31.96 -3.56
N VAL A 496 2.78 -30.84 -3.23
CA VAL A 496 4.17 -30.54 -3.61
C VAL A 496 5.08 -31.39 -2.74
N THR A 497 5.77 -32.35 -3.36
CA THR A 497 6.75 -33.18 -2.64
C THR A 497 8.01 -32.36 -2.34
N TYR A 498 8.33 -32.20 -1.06
CA TYR A 498 9.49 -31.40 -0.62
C TYR A 498 10.65 -32.24 -0.09
N ALA A 499 10.40 -33.49 0.30
CA ALA A 499 11.43 -34.43 0.74
C ALA A 499 10.99 -35.89 0.49
N SER A 500 11.93 -36.81 0.45
CA SER A 500 11.66 -38.24 0.35
C SER A 500 12.66 -39.03 1.18
N TYR A 501 12.17 -40.02 1.94
CA TYR A 501 12.95 -40.90 2.80
C TYR A 501 12.57 -42.35 2.51
N GLY A 502 13.31 -43.00 1.61
CA GLY A 502 12.89 -44.28 1.04
C GLY A 502 11.58 -44.12 0.26
N ASP A 503 10.60 -44.98 0.54
CA ASP A 503 9.27 -44.92 -0.10
C ASP A 503 8.35 -43.84 0.49
N ARG A 504 8.77 -43.17 1.57
CA ARG A 504 7.99 -42.12 2.22
C ARG A 504 8.27 -40.76 1.57
N THR A 505 7.30 -40.19 0.86
CA THR A 505 7.33 -38.82 0.36
C THR A 505 6.70 -37.85 1.35
N LEU A 506 7.27 -36.66 1.55
CA LEU A 506 6.67 -35.60 2.36
C LEU A 506 6.17 -34.48 1.47
N GLU A 507 4.94 -34.03 1.75
CA GLU A 507 4.19 -33.13 0.88
C GLU A 507 3.85 -31.83 1.60
N MET A 508 3.70 -30.77 0.82
CA MET A 508 3.21 -29.46 1.25
C MET A 508 2.17 -28.90 0.29
N ASP A 509 1.28 -28.05 0.80
CA ASP A 509 0.41 -27.21 -0.04
C ASP A 509 0.86 -25.76 0.10
N ILE A 510 1.09 -25.09 -1.03
CA ILE A 510 1.58 -23.70 -1.09
C ILE A 510 0.45 -22.78 -1.55
N TYR A 511 0.25 -21.68 -0.83
CA TYR A 511 -0.77 -20.65 -1.11
C TYR A 511 -0.09 -19.31 -1.36
N ARG A 512 -0.47 -18.64 -2.45
CA ARG A 512 0.00 -17.28 -2.80
C ARG A 512 -1.18 -16.39 -3.21
N PRO A 513 -1.27 -15.14 -2.74
CA PRO A 513 -2.22 -14.15 -3.27
C PRO A 513 -2.10 -13.94 -4.78
N ARG A 514 -3.25 -13.96 -5.47
CA ARG A 514 -3.35 -13.58 -6.89
C ARG A 514 -3.16 -12.07 -7.04
N GLY A 515 -2.55 -11.64 -8.14
CA GLY A 515 -2.43 -10.23 -8.48
C GLY A 515 -1.41 -9.41 -7.67
N GLN A 516 -0.86 -9.97 -6.58
CA GLN A 516 0.15 -9.31 -5.78
C GLN A 516 1.52 -9.25 -6.45
N TRP A 517 2.18 -8.11 -6.26
CA TRP A 517 3.39 -7.65 -6.94
C TRP A 517 4.64 -8.32 -6.35
N GLY A 518 5.67 -8.54 -7.18
CA GLY A 518 6.99 -8.96 -6.73
C GLY A 518 7.07 -10.27 -5.93
N THR A 519 8.18 -10.45 -5.21
CA THR A 519 8.40 -11.54 -4.25
C THR A 519 7.74 -11.20 -2.92
N LEU A 520 7.12 -12.18 -2.27
CA LEU A 520 6.49 -12.01 -0.95
C LEU A 520 7.24 -12.81 0.12
N PRO A 521 7.30 -12.33 1.37
CA PRO A 521 7.81 -13.15 2.48
C PRO A 521 7.00 -14.45 2.61
N ALA A 522 7.67 -15.52 3.08
CA ALA A 522 7.05 -16.84 3.21
C ALA A 522 6.80 -17.24 4.67
N VAL A 523 5.78 -18.05 4.92
CA VAL A 523 5.49 -18.63 6.25
C VAL A 523 5.22 -20.13 6.14
N VAL A 524 6.00 -20.95 6.83
CA VAL A 524 5.77 -22.40 6.96
C VAL A 524 4.76 -22.66 8.08
N CYS A 525 3.66 -23.32 7.76
CA CYS A 525 2.58 -23.67 8.69
C CYS A 525 2.71 -25.15 9.13
N ILE A 526 3.08 -25.37 10.38
CA ILE A 526 3.37 -26.69 10.94
C ILE A 526 2.19 -27.18 11.77
N HIS A 527 1.63 -28.35 11.44
CA HIS A 527 0.44 -28.85 12.13
C HIS A 527 0.73 -29.38 13.55
N GLY A 528 -0.29 -29.28 14.40
CA GLY A 528 -0.34 -29.88 15.73
C GLY A 528 -0.60 -31.40 15.71
N GLY A 529 -1.31 -31.92 16.71
CA GLY A 529 -1.66 -33.35 16.79
C GLY A 529 -0.71 -34.19 17.65
N GLY A 530 0.10 -33.54 18.49
CA GLY A 530 0.96 -34.23 19.47
C GLY A 530 2.05 -35.06 18.81
N TRP A 531 2.58 -34.65 17.66
CA TRP A 531 3.57 -35.39 16.85
C TRP A 531 3.11 -36.73 16.29
N ALA A 532 1.99 -37.28 16.76
CA ALA A 532 1.52 -38.63 16.43
C ALA A 532 0.39 -38.65 15.39
N LYS A 533 -0.22 -37.50 15.09
CA LYS A 533 -1.35 -37.37 14.16
C LYS A 533 -1.28 -36.06 13.39
N GLY A 534 -1.91 -36.05 12.23
CA GLY A 534 -2.10 -34.87 11.38
C GLY A 534 -1.28 -34.92 10.09
N ASP A 535 -1.57 -33.96 9.22
CA ASP A 535 -0.93 -33.76 7.92
C ASP A 535 -1.04 -32.29 7.48
N ARG A 536 -0.56 -31.99 6.26
CA ARG A 536 -0.61 -30.66 5.64
C ARG A 536 -2.01 -30.04 5.56
N THR A 537 -3.10 -30.80 5.65
CA THR A 537 -4.46 -30.27 5.57
C THR A 537 -4.92 -29.63 6.89
N ASN A 538 -4.38 -30.05 8.04
CA ASN A 538 -4.85 -29.60 9.35
C ASN A 538 -4.69 -28.10 9.60
N HIS A 539 -3.76 -27.41 8.93
CA HIS A 539 -3.53 -25.96 9.06
C HIS A 539 -3.84 -25.21 7.76
N ALA A 540 -4.57 -25.81 6.82
CA ALA A 540 -4.91 -25.17 5.56
C ALA A 540 -5.68 -23.85 5.76
N LYS A 541 -6.62 -23.80 6.72
CA LYS A 541 -7.35 -22.55 7.04
C LYS A 541 -6.41 -21.45 7.53
N LEU A 542 -5.50 -21.77 8.45
CA LEU A 542 -4.50 -20.84 8.95
C LEU A 542 -3.60 -20.32 7.83
N ALA A 543 -3.11 -21.23 6.98
CA ALA A 543 -2.24 -20.88 5.86
C ALA A 543 -2.94 -19.99 4.83
N LYS A 544 -4.21 -20.27 4.50
CA LYS A 544 -5.02 -19.42 3.59
C LYS A 544 -5.24 -18.03 4.18
N ALA A 545 -5.58 -17.94 5.47
CA ALA A 545 -5.82 -16.67 6.14
C ALA A 545 -4.55 -15.80 6.24
N ILE A 546 -3.39 -16.41 6.53
CA ILE A 546 -2.10 -15.70 6.51
C ILE A 546 -1.70 -15.34 5.09
N ALA A 547 -1.92 -16.22 4.10
CA ALA A 547 -1.60 -15.91 2.70
C ALA A 547 -2.38 -14.68 2.23
N ALA A 548 -3.67 -14.60 2.54
CA ALA A 548 -4.53 -13.44 2.24
C ALA A 548 -4.01 -12.11 2.82
N ASN A 549 -3.06 -12.15 3.74
CA ASN A 549 -2.41 -10.99 4.35
C ASN A 549 -1.03 -10.65 3.76
N GLY A 550 -0.75 -11.09 2.51
CA GLY A 550 0.44 -10.71 1.76
C GLY A 550 1.64 -11.65 1.92
N PHE A 551 1.41 -12.92 2.23
CA PHE A 551 2.47 -13.92 2.42
C PHE A 551 2.32 -15.08 1.43
N VAL A 552 3.43 -15.73 1.07
CA VAL A 552 3.38 -17.09 0.54
C VAL A 552 3.37 -18.05 1.73
N THR A 553 2.35 -18.90 1.85
CA THR A 553 2.29 -19.87 2.96
C THR A 553 2.45 -21.29 2.47
N ALA A 554 3.04 -22.15 3.29
CA ALA A 554 3.19 -23.57 2.97
C ALA A 554 2.78 -24.43 4.17
N THR A 555 1.71 -25.20 4.05
CA THR A 555 1.39 -26.23 5.04
C THR A 555 2.18 -27.49 4.76
N ILE A 556 2.76 -28.11 5.78
CA ILE A 556 3.65 -29.26 5.60
C ILE A 556 3.14 -30.49 6.35
N SER A 557 3.32 -31.67 5.77
CA SER A 557 3.29 -32.94 6.51
C SER A 557 4.70 -33.27 7.01
N TYR A 558 4.86 -33.76 8.23
CA TYR A 558 6.12 -34.33 8.73
C TYR A 558 5.94 -35.79 9.15
N ARG A 559 7.02 -36.58 9.25
CA ARG A 559 6.94 -37.97 9.73
C ARG A 559 6.43 -38.01 11.15
N LEU A 560 5.28 -38.66 11.37
CA LEU A 560 4.68 -38.75 12.69
C LEU A 560 5.54 -39.62 13.62
N SER A 561 5.39 -39.48 14.94
CA SER A 561 6.18 -40.23 15.93
C SER A 561 5.95 -41.74 15.88
N GLY A 562 4.86 -42.21 15.26
CA GLY A 562 4.65 -43.62 14.95
C GLY A 562 5.38 -44.12 13.70
N GLU A 563 5.81 -43.20 12.82
CA GLU A 563 6.62 -43.48 11.63
C GLU A 563 8.12 -43.45 11.97
N ALA A 564 8.55 -42.45 12.75
CA ALA A 564 9.94 -42.28 13.17
C ALA A 564 10.04 -41.50 14.48
N ALA A 565 10.97 -41.88 15.35
CA ALA A 565 11.27 -41.12 16.56
C ALA A 565 11.93 -39.76 16.23
N PHE A 566 11.94 -38.84 17.20
CA PHE A 566 12.74 -37.61 17.12
C PHE A 566 14.22 -37.95 16.83
N PRO A 567 14.94 -37.21 15.95
CA PRO A 567 14.66 -35.87 15.40
C PRO A 567 13.97 -35.81 14.03
N ALA A 568 13.36 -36.90 13.54
CA ALA A 568 12.79 -36.95 12.19
C ALA A 568 11.85 -35.76 11.87
N GLN A 569 11.01 -35.36 12.83
CA GLN A 569 10.03 -34.29 12.69
C GLN A 569 10.67 -32.93 12.42
N ILE A 570 11.74 -32.58 13.14
CA ILE A 570 12.41 -31.29 12.95
C ILE A 570 13.24 -31.28 11.66
N ASN A 571 13.84 -32.41 11.30
CA ASN A 571 14.53 -32.58 10.02
C ASN A 571 13.57 -32.30 8.85
N ASP A 572 12.32 -32.75 8.97
CA ASP A 572 11.27 -32.56 7.97
C ASP A 572 10.84 -31.08 7.87
N CYS A 573 10.66 -30.40 9.01
CA CYS A 573 10.38 -28.95 9.02
C CYS A 573 11.51 -28.14 8.36
N LYS A 574 12.77 -28.50 8.64
CA LYS A 574 13.94 -27.86 8.01
C LYS A 574 14.02 -28.15 6.52
N ALA A 575 13.75 -29.39 6.10
CA ALA A 575 13.67 -29.77 4.69
C ALA A 575 12.64 -28.93 3.93
N ALA A 576 11.48 -28.63 4.54
CA ALA A 576 10.48 -27.75 3.92
C ALA A 576 11.00 -26.32 3.69
N VAL A 577 11.68 -25.72 4.68
CA VAL A 577 12.28 -24.38 4.53
C VAL A 577 13.32 -24.37 3.39
N ARG A 578 14.20 -25.38 3.37
CA ARG A 578 15.22 -25.54 2.33
C ARG A 578 14.59 -25.68 0.94
N TYR A 579 13.52 -26.45 0.81
CA TYR A 579 12.77 -26.60 -0.43
C TYR A 579 12.17 -25.28 -0.92
N LEU A 580 11.48 -24.53 -0.04
CA LEU A 580 10.90 -23.23 -0.40
C LEU A 580 11.96 -22.24 -0.85
N ARG A 581 13.07 -22.15 -0.12
CA ARG A 581 14.21 -21.28 -0.45
C ARG A 581 14.84 -21.66 -1.80
N ALA A 582 15.04 -22.95 -2.06
CA ALA A 582 15.57 -23.44 -3.33
C ALA A 582 14.66 -23.13 -4.53
N ASN A 583 13.34 -23.12 -4.31
CA ASN A 583 12.34 -22.93 -5.34
C ASN A 583 11.67 -21.55 -5.29
N ALA A 584 12.32 -20.57 -4.67
CA ALA A 584 11.70 -19.29 -4.35
C ALA A 584 11.11 -18.55 -5.57
N LYS A 585 11.87 -18.58 -6.68
CA LYS A 585 11.45 -17.98 -7.96
C LYS A 585 10.17 -18.62 -8.53
N GLN A 586 9.96 -19.92 -8.33
CA GLN A 586 8.79 -20.63 -8.86
C GLN A 586 7.50 -20.17 -8.16
N TYR A 587 7.57 -19.91 -6.87
CA TYR A 587 6.41 -19.57 -6.04
C TYR A 587 6.31 -18.06 -5.74
N GLY A 588 7.19 -17.25 -6.32
CA GLY A 588 7.23 -15.80 -6.11
C GLY A 588 7.48 -15.42 -4.65
N LEU A 589 8.24 -16.21 -3.89
CA LEU A 589 8.58 -15.88 -2.51
C LEU A 589 9.97 -15.27 -2.39
N ASP A 590 10.19 -14.51 -1.33
CA ASP A 590 11.49 -13.96 -0.95
C ASP A 590 12.29 -15.04 -0.17
N PRO A 591 13.41 -15.54 -0.72
CA PRO A 591 14.19 -16.61 -0.09
C PRO A 591 14.85 -16.20 1.23
N ASP A 592 15.03 -14.89 1.46
CA ASP A 592 15.73 -14.35 2.63
C ASP A 592 14.78 -14.02 3.78
N ASN A 593 13.46 -14.02 3.52
CA ASN A 593 12.43 -13.68 4.49
C ASN A 593 11.40 -14.81 4.65
N ILE A 594 11.80 -15.86 5.38
CA ILE A 594 10.95 -17.03 5.67
C ILE A 594 10.70 -17.12 7.18
N GLY A 595 9.43 -17.14 7.59
CA GLY A 595 9.00 -17.40 8.96
C GLY A 595 8.34 -18.77 9.13
N ALA A 596 7.97 -19.10 10.37
CA ALA A 596 7.21 -20.31 10.69
C ALA A 596 6.16 -20.08 11.77
N ILE A 597 5.05 -20.83 11.69
CA ILE A 597 3.93 -20.79 12.64
C ILE A 597 3.35 -22.19 12.85
N GLY A 598 2.87 -22.47 14.06
CA GLY A 598 2.18 -23.73 14.34
C GLY A 598 1.55 -23.77 15.73
N LEU A 599 0.55 -24.64 15.91
CA LEU A 599 -0.15 -24.84 17.19
C LEU A 599 0.28 -26.15 17.87
N SER A 600 0.41 -26.13 19.20
CA SER A 600 0.66 -27.33 20.03
C SER A 600 2.00 -28.00 19.66
N ALA A 601 2.00 -29.26 19.22
CA ALA A 601 3.17 -29.94 18.67
C ALA A 601 3.84 -29.18 17.52
N GLY A 602 3.05 -28.54 16.65
CA GLY A 602 3.55 -27.67 15.59
C GLY A 602 4.14 -26.37 16.13
N GLY A 603 3.60 -25.86 17.24
CA GLY A 603 4.18 -24.73 17.98
C GLY A 603 5.53 -25.07 18.59
N HIS A 604 5.66 -26.28 19.18
CA HIS A 604 6.96 -26.79 19.62
C HIS A 604 7.97 -26.88 18.46
N LEU A 605 7.60 -27.50 17.34
CA LEU A 605 8.48 -27.61 16.17
C LEU A 605 8.81 -26.25 15.55
N THR A 606 7.88 -25.28 15.60
CA THR A 606 8.13 -23.89 15.18
C THR A 606 9.19 -23.24 16.05
N ALA A 607 9.08 -23.35 17.38
CA ALA A 607 10.08 -22.82 18.30
C ALA A 607 11.43 -23.51 18.12
N LEU A 608 11.45 -24.84 17.91
CA LEU A 608 12.67 -25.60 17.68
C LEU A 608 13.32 -25.23 16.34
N LEU A 609 12.54 -25.04 15.28
CA LEU A 609 13.02 -24.61 13.96
C LEU A 609 13.68 -23.22 14.05
N ALA A 610 13.12 -22.32 14.85
CA ALA A 610 13.68 -20.99 15.09
C ALA A 610 15.05 -21.04 15.77
N THR A 611 15.25 -21.95 16.72
CA THR A 611 16.46 -21.95 17.56
C THR A 611 17.54 -22.92 17.12
N SER A 612 17.21 -23.96 16.34
CA SER A 612 18.14 -25.03 15.96
C SER A 612 18.85 -24.82 14.62
N ALA A 613 18.77 -23.64 14.01
CA ALA A 613 19.48 -23.37 12.76
C ALA A 613 21.01 -23.51 12.95
N GLY A 614 21.64 -24.36 12.15
CA GLY A 614 23.09 -24.65 12.25
C GLY A 614 23.45 -25.68 13.33
N SER A 615 22.47 -26.39 13.90
CA SER A 615 22.72 -27.55 14.76
C SER A 615 22.94 -28.80 13.91
N ASP A 616 24.18 -29.27 13.80
CA ASP A 616 24.54 -30.46 13.02
C ASP A 616 23.70 -31.69 13.40
N GLU A 617 23.31 -31.80 14.68
CA GLU A 617 22.50 -32.89 15.24
C GLU A 617 21.03 -32.85 14.76
N LEU A 618 20.53 -31.68 14.35
CA LEU A 618 19.12 -31.45 14.02
C LEU A 618 18.87 -30.99 12.58
N GLU A 619 19.90 -30.81 11.74
CA GLU A 619 19.73 -30.29 10.37
C GLU A 619 19.02 -31.27 9.42
N GLY A 620 19.38 -32.56 9.49
CA GLY A 620 18.96 -33.57 8.51
C GLY A 620 19.42 -33.27 7.07
N ASP A 621 19.11 -34.16 6.13
CA ASP A 621 19.60 -34.12 4.75
C ASP A 621 18.50 -33.96 3.68
N GLY A 622 17.22 -34.03 4.07
CA GLY A 622 16.09 -33.91 3.15
C GLY A 622 15.87 -32.49 2.60
N GLY A 623 15.32 -32.41 1.38
CA GLY A 623 14.78 -31.14 0.85
C GLY A 623 15.81 -30.07 0.48
N ASN A 624 16.91 -30.46 -0.17
CA ASN A 624 18.02 -29.60 -0.61
C ASN A 624 19.05 -29.27 0.50
N PRO A 625 19.88 -30.24 0.92
CA PRO A 625 20.73 -30.13 2.11
C PRO A 625 21.79 -29.01 2.06
N LYS A 626 22.11 -28.49 0.88
CA LYS A 626 23.07 -27.39 0.70
C LYS A 626 22.45 -26.00 0.90
N VAL A 627 21.13 -25.93 1.05
CA VAL A 627 20.39 -24.68 1.26
C VAL A 627 20.17 -24.50 2.76
N SER A 628 20.26 -23.27 3.25
CA SER A 628 20.03 -22.99 4.68
C SER A 628 18.61 -23.37 5.09
N SER A 629 18.43 -23.87 6.32
CA SER A 629 17.12 -24.08 6.95
C SER A 629 16.71 -22.94 7.89
N ALA A 630 17.52 -21.88 8.01
CA ALA A 630 17.27 -20.79 8.95
C ALA A 630 16.02 -20.01 8.58
N ILE A 631 15.23 -19.61 9.59
CA ILE A 631 14.05 -18.75 9.46
C ILE A 631 14.29 -17.41 10.17
N GLN A 632 13.61 -16.36 9.71
CA GLN A 632 13.82 -14.98 10.14
C GLN A 632 12.83 -14.49 11.20
N ALA A 633 11.72 -15.20 11.41
CA ALA A 633 10.72 -14.92 12.44
C ALA A 633 9.90 -16.18 12.79
N ALA A 634 9.41 -16.29 14.02
CA ALA A 634 8.61 -17.44 14.44
C ALA A 634 7.41 -17.05 15.31
N VAL A 635 6.27 -17.73 15.10
CA VAL A 635 5.06 -17.62 15.92
C VAL A 635 4.66 -18.98 16.50
N PRO A 636 5.23 -19.41 17.63
CA PRO A 636 4.81 -20.63 18.31
C PRO A 636 3.50 -20.41 19.06
N MET A 637 2.49 -21.23 18.76
CA MET A 637 1.18 -21.17 19.43
C MET A 637 0.96 -22.35 20.37
N GLY A 638 0.53 -22.11 21.61
CA GLY A 638 0.31 -23.17 22.61
C GLY A 638 1.52 -24.09 22.79
N ALA A 639 2.74 -23.54 22.66
CA ALA A 639 3.96 -24.30 22.45
C ALA A 639 4.65 -24.67 23.77
N GLN A 640 5.20 -25.88 23.85
CA GLN A 640 6.13 -26.27 24.91
C GLN A 640 7.56 -26.01 24.43
N THR A 641 8.38 -25.30 25.22
CA THR A 641 9.75 -24.89 24.82
C THR A 641 10.86 -25.47 25.70
N ASP A 642 10.50 -26.11 26.81
CA ASP A 642 11.44 -26.65 27.80
C ASP A 642 11.00 -28.06 28.22
N PHE A 643 11.52 -29.05 27.51
CA PHE A 643 11.19 -30.45 27.76
C PHE A 643 11.97 -31.00 28.95
N LEU A 644 12.98 -30.30 29.45
CA LEU A 644 13.71 -30.64 30.67
C LEU A 644 12.99 -30.16 31.95
N SER A 645 11.90 -29.42 31.82
CA SER A 645 11.11 -28.93 32.96
C SER A 645 10.54 -30.05 33.84
N ALA A 646 10.35 -29.74 35.13
CA ALA A 646 9.72 -30.65 36.08
C ALA A 646 8.28 -31.02 35.68
N ARG A 647 7.55 -30.08 35.06
CA ARG A 647 6.22 -30.33 34.49
C ARG A 647 6.28 -31.43 33.44
N VAL A 648 7.15 -31.28 32.44
CA VAL A 648 7.24 -32.25 31.35
C VAL A 648 7.70 -33.61 31.86
N ARG A 649 8.60 -33.66 32.86
CA ARG A 649 8.94 -34.90 33.57
C ARG A 649 7.70 -35.59 34.14
N GLY A 650 6.90 -34.86 34.93
CA GLY A 650 5.70 -35.41 35.55
C GLY A 650 4.66 -35.88 34.53
N VAL A 651 4.47 -35.15 33.42
CA VAL A 651 3.55 -35.57 32.35
C VAL A 651 4.06 -36.81 31.61
N ALA A 652 5.36 -36.87 31.31
CA ALA A 652 5.97 -37.99 30.59
C ALA A 652 6.01 -39.30 31.42
N GLU A 653 5.96 -39.21 32.75
CA GLU A 653 5.88 -40.36 33.66
C GLU A 653 4.44 -40.91 33.79
N MET A 654 3.40 -40.14 33.45
CA MET A 654 2.02 -40.63 33.48
C MET A 654 1.77 -41.71 32.43
N GLU A 655 1.07 -42.78 32.80
CA GLU A 655 0.85 -43.94 31.92
C GLU A 655 0.14 -43.56 30.63
N GLU A 656 -1.07 -43.01 30.70
CA GLU A 656 -1.82 -42.60 29.50
C GLU A 656 -1.32 -41.28 28.91
N ARG A 657 -1.24 -40.21 29.72
CA ARG A 657 -0.94 -38.85 29.24
C ARG A 657 0.51 -38.69 28.74
N GLY A 658 1.43 -39.51 29.26
CA GLY A 658 2.84 -39.52 28.88
C GLY A 658 3.15 -40.40 27.67
N ALA A 659 2.24 -41.27 27.22
CA ALA A 659 2.49 -42.21 26.13
C ALA A 659 2.95 -41.49 24.85
N ILE A 660 2.32 -40.37 24.51
CA ILE A 660 2.66 -39.58 23.32
C ILE A 660 4.05 -38.94 23.40
N TRP A 661 4.49 -38.56 24.61
CA TRP A 661 5.83 -38.01 24.86
C TRP A 661 6.89 -39.10 24.75
N ARG A 662 6.62 -40.27 25.35
CA ARG A 662 7.54 -41.41 25.28
C ARG A 662 7.66 -41.96 23.86
N GLN A 663 6.58 -41.97 23.08
CA GLN A 663 6.60 -42.34 21.67
C GLN A 663 7.43 -41.34 20.84
N PHE A 664 7.27 -40.03 21.08
CA PHE A 664 8.02 -39.00 20.36
C PHE A 664 9.52 -39.00 20.71
N LEU A 665 9.85 -39.12 22.00
CA LEU A 665 11.21 -38.91 22.53
C LEU A 665 11.98 -40.21 22.81
N GLY A 666 11.36 -41.37 22.57
CA GLY A 666 11.99 -42.68 22.76
C GLY A 666 12.12 -43.13 24.21
N GLY A 667 11.39 -42.51 25.15
CA GLY A 667 11.42 -42.87 26.57
C GLY A 667 10.94 -41.75 27.50
N THR A 668 11.02 -42.00 28.80
CA THR A 668 10.86 -40.97 29.83
C THR A 668 12.06 -40.00 29.83
N GLN A 669 11.92 -38.86 30.50
CA GLN A 669 13.03 -37.90 30.63
C GLN A 669 14.25 -38.50 31.34
N GLN A 670 14.07 -39.53 32.18
CA GLN A 670 15.17 -40.22 32.85
C GLN A 670 15.92 -41.16 31.90
N GLU A 671 15.20 -41.87 31.04
CA GLU A 671 15.76 -42.85 30.09
C GLU A 671 16.40 -42.18 28.87
N ALA A 672 15.79 -41.09 28.37
CA ALA A 672 16.16 -40.45 27.10
C ALA A 672 16.56 -38.98 27.28
N ARG A 673 17.29 -38.65 28.36
CA ARG A 673 17.59 -37.26 28.74
C ARG A 673 18.19 -36.41 27.61
N GLU A 674 19.09 -36.98 26.82
CA GLU A 674 19.74 -36.26 25.71
C GLU A 674 18.74 -35.93 24.59
N THR A 675 17.84 -36.85 24.25
CA THR A 675 16.75 -36.60 23.31
C THR A 675 15.83 -35.48 23.80
N TYR A 676 15.51 -35.43 25.10
CA TYR A 676 14.74 -34.33 25.69
C TYR A 676 15.50 -32.98 25.65
N ARG A 677 16.83 -33.00 25.82
CA ARG A 677 17.67 -31.80 25.66
C ARG A 677 17.64 -31.30 24.22
N LEU A 678 17.88 -32.20 23.24
CA LEU A 678 17.83 -31.87 21.82
C LEU A 678 16.45 -31.41 21.37
N ALA A 679 15.38 -31.98 21.92
CA ALA A 679 14.01 -31.57 21.66
C ALA A 679 13.57 -30.35 22.51
N SER A 680 14.44 -29.69 23.27
CA SER A 680 14.08 -28.48 24.03
C SER A 680 14.50 -27.22 23.28
N PRO A 681 13.58 -26.45 22.65
CA PRO A 681 13.91 -25.20 21.97
C PRO A 681 14.79 -24.24 22.78
N ILE A 682 14.57 -24.16 24.11
CA ILE A 682 15.32 -23.29 25.01
C ILE A 682 16.82 -23.61 25.09
N GLU A 683 17.22 -24.86 24.81
CA GLU A 683 18.60 -25.32 24.87
C GLU A 683 19.43 -24.86 23.66
N HIS A 684 18.77 -24.50 22.54
CA HIS A 684 19.42 -24.07 21.30
C HIS A 684 19.44 -22.55 21.11
N LEU A 685 18.90 -21.79 22.07
CA LEU A 685 18.88 -20.33 22.00
C LEU A 685 20.28 -19.74 21.90
N SER A 686 20.49 -18.88 20.91
CA SER A 686 21.74 -18.16 20.67
C SER A 686 21.47 -16.75 20.14
N LYS A 687 22.50 -15.91 20.04
CA LYS A 687 22.36 -14.55 19.46
C LYS A 687 21.91 -14.55 18.00
N SER A 688 21.97 -15.69 17.32
CA SER A 688 21.48 -15.86 15.95
C SER A 688 20.01 -16.28 15.88
N SER A 689 19.37 -16.55 17.02
CA SER A 689 17.95 -16.87 17.07
C SER A 689 17.11 -15.69 16.55
N PRO A 690 16.10 -15.94 15.70
CA PRO A 690 15.26 -14.89 15.17
C PRO A 690 14.28 -14.36 16.24
N PRO A 691 13.64 -13.21 16.00
CA PRO A 691 12.48 -12.79 16.78
C PRO A 691 11.40 -13.89 16.90
N VAL A 692 10.84 -14.04 18.10
CA VAL A 692 9.81 -15.06 18.39
C VAL A 692 8.64 -14.46 19.16
N TRP A 693 7.43 -14.52 18.62
CA TRP A 693 6.21 -14.06 19.29
C TRP A 693 5.29 -15.23 19.65
N PHE A 694 4.98 -15.39 20.93
CA PHE A 694 4.12 -16.49 21.39
C PHE A 694 2.64 -16.09 21.35
N ILE A 695 1.77 -17.05 21.04
CA ILE A 695 0.32 -16.90 21.20
C ILE A 695 -0.20 -18.06 22.04
N SER A 696 -0.98 -17.77 23.07
CA SER A 696 -1.57 -18.79 23.92
C SER A 696 -3.02 -18.46 24.26
N GLY A 697 -3.83 -19.49 24.50
CA GLY A 697 -5.15 -19.30 25.07
C GLY A 697 -5.08 -19.01 26.56
N GLU A 698 -5.95 -18.13 27.07
CA GLU A 698 -6.03 -17.80 28.51
C GLU A 698 -6.30 -19.04 29.39
N LYS A 699 -7.05 -20.02 28.87
CA LYS A 699 -7.38 -21.27 29.56
C LYS A 699 -6.44 -22.43 29.18
N ASP A 700 -5.38 -22.15 28.44
CA ASP A 700 -4.34 -23.13 28.15
C ASP A 700 -3.41 -23.34 29.36
N ASP A 701 -2.55 -24.35 29.29
CA ASP A 701 -1.57 -24.63 30.34
C ASP A 701 -0.55 -23.49 30.45
N PRO A 702 -0.31 -22.92 31.66
CA PRO A 702 0.60 -21.78 31.85
C PRO A 702 2.02 -21.99 31.31
N SER A 703 2.49 -23.25 31.19
CA SER A 703 3.80 -23.54 30.59
C SER A 703 3.91 -23.16 29.12
N THR A 704 2.78 -23.00 28.42
CA THR A 704 2.73 -22.55 27.02
C THR A 704 3.02 -21.06 26.85
N HIS A 705 3.03 -20.28 27.93
CA HIS A 705 3.43 -18.87 27.93
C HIS A 705 4.94 -18.67 27.73
N ALA A 706 5.70 -19.78 27.79
CA ALA A 706 7.12 -19.87 27.49
C ALA A 706 7.99 -18.83 28.25
N GLU A 707 7.62 -18.50 29.50
CA GLU A 707 8.23 -17.41 30.27
C GLU A 707 9.76 -17.54 30.36
N ARG A 708 10.28 -18.73 30.71
CA ARG A 708 11.74 -18.97 30.77
C ARG A 708 12.42 -18.75 29.41
N PHE A 709 11.78 -19.19 28.33
CA PHE A 709 12.31 -19.06 26.97
C PHE A 709 12.34 -17.59 26.55
N ARG A 710 11.25 -16.86 26.78
CA ARG A 710 11.15 -15.42 26.48
C ARG A 710 12.16 -14.60 27.30
N ASN A 711 12.30 -14.90 28.59
CA ASN A 711 13.31 -14.25 29.44
C ASN A 711 14.73 -14.49 28.92
N LYS A 712 15.03 -15.70 28.43
CA LYS A 712 16.32 -16.02 27.83
C LYS A 712 16.53 -15.27 26.50
N LEU A 713 15.52 -15.17 25.64
CA LEU A 713 15.57 -14.34 24.41
C LEU A 713 15.84 -12.85 24.71
N THR A 714 15.12 -12.28 25.68
CA THR A 714 15.36 -10.90 26.13
C THR A 714 16.79 -10.71 26.64
N SER A 715 17.33 -11.68 27.39
CA SER A 715 18.70 -11.62 27.93
C SER A 715 19.80 -11.63 26.86
N ILE A 716 19.49 -12.10 25.65
CA ILE A 716 20.39 -12.12 24.49
C ILE A 716 20.00 -11.08 23.43
N ASP A 717 19.22 -10.07 23.83
CA ASP A 717 18.78 -8.93 23.00
C ASP A 717 17.99 -9.34 21.74
N THR A 718 17.22 -10.43 21.84
CA THR A 718 16.35 -10.89 20.75
C THR A 718 14.90 -10.54 21.06
N LYS A 719 14.21 -9.92 20.09
CA LYS A 719 12.80 -9.50 20.24
C LYS A 719 11.89 -10.69 20.54
N THR A 720 11.01 -10.54 21.53
CA THR A 720 10.00 -11.53 21.86
C THR A 720 8.77 -10.90 22.52
N GLY A 721 7.67 -11.66 22.60
CA GLY A 721 6.44 -11.24 23.26
C GLY A 721 5.46 -12.40 23.42
N LEU A 722 4.28 -12.09 23.96
CA LEU A 722 3.22 -13.04 24.22
C LEU A 722 1.87 -12.35 24.04
N THR A 723 1.00 -12.93 23.22
CA THR A 723 -0.43 -12.59 23.17
C THR A 723 -1.23 -13.69 23.86
N ILE A 724 -2.09 -13.28 24.81
CA ILE A 724 -3.05 -14.17 25.47
C ILE A 724 -4.42 -13.92 24.86
N ILE A 725 -4.97 -14.92 24.18
CA ILE A 725 -6.32 -14.86 23.60
C ILE A 725 -7.33 -15.14 24.72
N LYS A 726 -8.15 -14.14 25.02
CA LYS A 726 -9.08 -14.16 26.15
C LYS A 726 -10.10 -15.29 26.01
N GLY A 727 -10.33 -16.02 27.10
CA GLY A 727 -11.29 -17.12 27.18
C GLY A 727 -10.94 -18.39 26.39
N ALA A 728 -9.86 -18.36 25.60
CA ALA A 728 -9.52 -19.41 24.65
C ALA A 728 -8.84 -20.63 25.32
N PRO A 729 -9.19 -21.87 24.94
CA PRO A 729 -8.53 -23.10 25.38
C PRO A 729 -7.29 -23.39 24.51
N HIS A 730 -6.62 -24.53 24.73
CA HIS A 730 -5.47 -24.97 23.91
C HIS A 730 -5.79 -25.05 22.40
N GLY A 731 -6.96 -25.57 22.03
CA GLY A 731 -7.39 -25.76 20.64
C GLY A 731 -8.12 -24.56 20.05
N PHE A 732 -7.57 -23.36 20.21
CA PHE A 732 -8.30 -22.11 19.95
C PHE A 732 -8.54 -21.78 18.46
N LEU A 733 -7.79 -22.36 17.52
CA LEU A 733 -7.95 -22.10 16.08
C LEU A 733 -9.26 -22.61 15.47
N ASN A 734 -10.10 -23.32 16.23
CA ASN A 734 -11.35 -23.91 15.76
C ASN A 734 -12.57 -22.98 15.87
N ARG A 735 -12.45 -21.86 16.60
CA ARG A 735 -13.50 -20.85 16.74
C ARG A 735 -13.08 -19.57 16.02
N GLN A 736 -14.01 -18.96 15.30
CA GLN A 736 -13.69 -17.86 14.40
C GLN A 736 -13.07 -16.67 15.13
N GLY A 737 -13.61 -16.24 16.27
CA GLY A 737 -13.11 -15.08 17.01
C GLY A 737 -11.65 -15.25 17.44
N TRP A 738 -11.33 -16.38 18.08
CA TRP A 738 -9.96 -16.70 18.49
C TRP A 738 -9.04 -16.95 17.29
N PHE A 739 -9.56 -17.54 16.21
CA PHE A 739 -8.81 -17.74 14.98
C PHE A 739 -8.43 -16.40 14.33
N THR A 740 -9.38 -15.47 14.22
CA THR A 740 -9.16 -14.14 13.66
C THR A 740 -8.11 -13.38 14.49
N GLU A 741 -8.26 -13.33 15.82
CA GLU A 741 -7.29 -12.67 16.71
C GLU A 741 -5.88 -13.28 16.59
N ALA A 742 -5.78 -14.61 16.48
CA ALA A 742 -4.51 -15.30 16.29
C ALA A 742 -3.86 -14.96 14.93
N VAL A 743 -4.65 -14.92 13.85
CA VAL A 743 -4.18 -14.58 12.50
C VAL A 743 -3.73 -13.12 12.43
N GLU A 744 -4.52 -12.18 12.96
CA GLU A 744 -4.17 -10.76 13.02
C GLU A 744 -2.86 -10.55 13.77
N THR A 745 -2.76 -11.09 14.99
CA THR A 745 -1.53 -11.04 15.80
C THR A 745 -0.31 -11.58 15.05
N ALA A 746 -0.45 -12.75 14.41
CA ALA A 746 0.64 -13.39 13.69
C ALA A 746 1.05 -12.59 12.45
N THR A 747 0.08 -12.10 11.67
CA THR A 747 0.34 -11.35 10.43
C THR A 747 0.95 -9.99 10.70
N GLU A 748 0.53 -9.28 11.75
CA GLU A 748 1.17 -8.04 12.20
C GLU A 748 2.64 -8.26 12.58
N PHE A 749 2.92 -9.32 13.35
CA PHE A 749 4.28 -9.67 13.73
C PHE A 749 5.14 -10.02 12.51
N PHE A 750 4.63 -10.85 11.59
CA PHE A 750 5.37 -11.21 10.38
C PHE A 750 5.58 -10.01 9.45
N LYS A 751 4.60 -9.13 9.26
CA LYS A 751 4.76 -7.91 8.43
C LYS A 751 5.90 -7.04 8.97
N LYS A 752 6.00 -6.92 10.29
CA LYS A 752 7.05 -6.13 10.94
C LYS A 752 8.45 -6.75 10.79
N GLU A 753 8.57 -8.07 10.93
CA GLU A 753 9.87 -8.74 11.01
C GLU A 753 10.36 -9.35 9.68
N LEU A 754 9.47 -9.63 8.72
CA LEU A 754 9.82 -10.21 7.42
C LEU A 754 9.72 -9.22 6.24
N SER A 755 8.94 -8.14 6.35
CA SER A 755 8.73 -7.20 5.23
C SER A 755 9.62 -5.96 5.28
N ASN A 756 10.66 -5.96 6.12
CA ASN A 756 11.59 -4.83 6.24
C ASN A 756 12.83 -5.04 5.36
N PRO A 757 13.06 -4.23 4.32
CA PRO A 757 14.19 -4.39 3.38
C PRO A 757 15.58 -4.03 3.95
N THR A 758 15.72 -3.82 5.26
CA THR A 758 16.95 -3.32 5.91
C THR A 758 17.49 -4.25 7.00
N ARG A 759 17.68 -5.54 6.71
CA ARG A 759 18.57 -6.40 7.51
C ARG A 759 19.80 -6.80 6.72
#